data_AF-A0A937QJG8-F1
#
_entry.id   AF-A0A937QJG8-F1
#
_cell.length_a   1.000
_cell.length_b   1.000
_cell.length_c   1.000
_cell.angle_alpha   90.00
_cell.angle_beta   90.00
_cell.angle_gamma   90.00
#
_symmetry.space_group_name_H-M   'P 1'
#
loop_
_entity.id
_entity.type
_entity.pdbx_description
1 polymer ?
#
loop_
_entity_poly.entity_id
_entity_poly.type
_entity_poly.pdbx_seq_one_letter_code
_entity_poly.pdbx_strand_id
1 'polypeptide(L)'
;MSIPLGMPSWPALIQQLKAAIVASTWGNRDQTERWVDQSSHLDWVAEVLRSTQPDVFATRIREIFRWTPTPPVSLTHALLAALPFQGFWTTNYDTAIEDYVSVFDRHEPRVVDFNEAVASTSFRTEPSRRFVLKLHGCVRKHTSNLVVTSSDYYALMRDERYPRLLAQLFGRYTILAMGFSLHDKDFRRFLEDRYHLYNRGCPTMYAVVGEKETCDLEANVYASKYNVQLVRVSEANDFQELGYLLMSLYCLVHQVDSSSAASSVSSLVLQRLHRSGKFKSSSAPSSAPPLELEEATRLLATFEDPVDLNAFSTLCAEKDLRFSKAHYRLLGQAIGGKLTCAAPKPEPTPEDYKRVATWLRYRLETIPVDEKPRYLTAHHKDIIREYHNTLVSVLRYPQGWSVLIGDDPQRLHRVIKYFQQEAQWLDWVTIAEPAVQSTPDDSVVFRPLLRSLLWVFFWTRRHHELRDWLERYSSADGEGESSYQAKLRYMTPANLPDVIKSLLAKRNREYWEDSLLGRSCARLAASSPADDRERNLRSAMRHLQSALAGAQQGGDLVEVAVQSWYLACVCSDLDETGSAEMHLAEVRRLDEALMDRKPGIAWLRVAEYRVERNALGVESSSASRRRAVEAMRALGMSDPEDYVDNDYYF
;
A
#
# COMPACT_ATOMS: atom_id res chain seq x y z
N MET A 1 21.89 13.75 17.94
CA MET A 1 22.27 12.56 18.73
C MET A 1 21.81 12.63 20.18
N SER A 2 22.14 13.67 20.97
CA SER A 2 21.77 13.70 22.40
C SER A 2 20.34 14.21 22.70
N ILE A 3 19.73 15.01 21.81
CA ILE A 3 18.37 15.58 22.02
C ILE A 3 17.29 14.51 22.25
N PRO A 4 17.22 13.41 21.46
CA PRO A 4 16.24 12.34 21.71
C PRO A 4 16.36 11.66 23.07
N LEU A 5 17.48 11.84 23.78
CA LEU A 5 17.67 11.34 25.12
C LEU A 5 17.25 12.35 26.21
N GLY A 6 16.63 13.47 25.83
CA GLY A 6 16.16 14.52 26.73
C GLY A 6 17.16 15.66 26.96
N MET A 7 18.28 15.68 26.24
CA MET A 7 19.27 16.77 26.36
C MET A 7 18.80 18.02 25.57
N PRO A 8 19.11 19.24 26.06
CA PRO A 8 18.64 20.46 25.39
C PRO A 8 19.39 20.74 24.08
N SER A 9 18.72 21.41 23.15
CA SER A 9 19.38 22.10 22.04
C SER A 9 20.19 23.31 22.55
N TRP A 10 21.05 23.88 21.71
CA TRP A 10 21.87 25.04 22.10
C TRP A 10 21.03 26.25 22.56
N PRO A 11 19.96 26.68 21.87
CA PRO A 11 19.07 27.73 22.39
C PRO A 11 18.41 27.35 23.73
N ALA A 12 17.94 26.10 23.85
CA ALA A 12 17.29 25.64 25.08
C ALA A 12 18.27 25.59 26.27
N LEU A 13 19.54 25.24 26.04
CA LEU A 13 20.58 25.28 27.06
C LEU A 13 20.76 26.72 27.57
N ILE A 14 20.92 27.69 26.66
CA ILE A 14 21.09 29.09 27.03
C ILE A 14 19.89 29.60 27.83
N GLN A 15 18.66 29.22 27.46
CA GLN A 15 17.46 29.57 28.21
C GLN A 15 17.44 28.99 29.63
N GLN A 16 17.86 27.73 29.80
CA GLN A 16 17.95 27.12 31.11
C GLN A 16 19.04 27.73 31.99
N LEU A 17 20.17 28.13 31.39
CA LEU A 17 21.25 28.85 32.08
C LEU A 17 20.80 30.25 32.48
N LYS A 18 20.12 30.98 31.58
CA LYS A 18 19.49 32.28 31.85
C LYS A 18 18.58 32.19 33.06
N ALA A 19 17.63 31.24 33.06
CA ALA A 19 16.67 31.08 34.15
C ALA A 19 17.35 30.84 35.51
N ALA A 20 18.37 29.97 35.55
CA ALA A 20 19.11 29.68 36.78
C ALA A 20 19.88 30.92 37.28
N ILE A 21 20.52 31.67 36.38
CA ILE A 21 21.33 32.83 36.74
C ILE A 21 20.43 33.99 37.18
N VAL A 22 19.36 34.31 36.44
CA VAL A 22 18.41 35.37 36.79
C VAL A 22 17.78 35.11 38.17
N ALA A 23 17.44 33.86 38.47
CA ALA A 23 16.92 33.47 39.78
C ALA A 23 17.94 33.69 40.92
N SER A 24 19.24 33.52 40.63
CA SER A 24 20.34 33.69 41.59
C SER A 24 20.83 35.14 41.75
N THR A 25 20.49 36.05 40.83
CA THR A 25 20.89 37.46 40.88
C THR A 25 19.82 38.37 41.51
N TRP A 26 20.30 39.39 42.23
CA TRP A 26 19.52 40.50 42.77
C TRP A 26 19.71 41.73 41.86
N GLY A 27 18.83 41.95 40.88
CA GLY A 27 18.97 43.03 39.88
C GLY A 27 17.74 43.18 38.97
N ASN A 28 17.82 44.08 37.97
CA ASN A 28 16.73 44.33 37.00
C ASN A 28 16.57 43.12 36.03
N ARG A 29 15.77 42.14 36.47
CA ARG A 29 15.55 40.85 35.78
C ARG A 29 15.01 41.06 34.37
N ASP A 30 14.06 41.98 34.21
CA ASP A 30 13.35 42.23 32.95
C ASP A 30 14.28 42.70 31.82
N GLN A 31 15.27 43.54 32.12
CA GLN A 31 16.22 44.02 31.11
C GLN A 31 17.15 42.90 30.65
N THR A 32 17.65 42.09 31.59
CA THR A 32 18.56 40.98 31.31
C THR A 32 17.86 39.89 30.51
N GLU A 33 16.63 39.54 30.89
CA GLU A 33 15.81 38.57 30.16
C GLU A 33 15.53 39.01 28.73
N ARG A 34 15.08 40.25 28.53
CA ARG A 34 14.80 40.80 27.19
C ARG A 34 16.04 40.82 26.30
N TRP A 35 17.21 41.19 26.83
CA TRP A 35 18.44 41.21 26.04
C TRP A 35 18.88 39.80 25.60
N VAL A 36 18.82 38.82 26.51
CA VAL A 36 19.15 37.43 26.19
C VAL A 36 18.21 36.86 25.12
N ASP A 37 16.91 37.12 25.25
CA ASP A 37 15.90 36.57 24.33
C ASP A 37 15.96 37.18 22.92
N GLN A 38 16.51 38.38 22.77
CA GLN A 38 16.68 39.06 21.49
C GLN A 38 18.04 38.78 20.82
N SER A 39 18.98 38.16 21.52
CA SER A 39 20.34 37.95 21.00
C SER A 39 20.42 36.72 20.09
N SER A 40 20.98 36.91 18.89
CA SER A 40 21.32 35.83 17.95
C SER A 40 22.68 35.18 18.22
N HIS A 41 23.55 35.81 19.02
CA HIS A 41 24.91 35.35 19.32
C HIS A 41 24.94 34.57 20.64
N LEU A 42 24.51 33.31 20.58
CA LEU A 42 24.29 32.47 21.77
C LEU A 42 25.57 32.15 22.56
N ASP A 43 26.73 32.10 21.90
CA ASP A 43 28.05 31.92 22.53
C ASP A 43 28.51 33.16 23.31
N TRP A 44 28.18 34.36 22.82
CA TRP A 44 28.37 35.60 23.58
C TRP A 44 27.41 35.70 24.77
N VAL A 45 26.14 35.28 24.59
CA VAL A 45 25.20 35.18 25.71
C VAL A 45 25.75 34.25 26.79
N ALA A 46 26.29 33.10 26.42
CA ALA A 46 26.94 32.20 27.36
C ALA A 46 28.11 32.86 28.10
N GLU A 47 28.91 33.70 27.43
CA GLU A 47 29.99 34.49 28.05
C GLU A 47 29.47 35.43 29.14
N VAL A 48 28.41 36.19 28.83
CA VAL A 48 27.80 37.12 29.77
C VAL A 48 27.23 36.37 30.97
N LEU A 49 26.50 35.28 30.73
CA LEU A 49 25.92 34.44 31.77
C LEU A 49 27.01 33.85 32.69
N ARG A 50 28.07 33.27 32.12
CA ARG A 50 29.20 32.72 32.89
C ARG A 50 29.93 33.79 33.69
N SER A 51 30.17 34.96 33.10
CA SER A 51 30.87 36.07 33.76
C SER A 51 30.06 36.66 34.91
N THR A 52 28.72 36.59 34.83
CA THR A 52 27.81 37.12 35.85
C THR A 52 27.77 36.23 37.08
N GLN A 53 27.63 34.91 36.92
CA GLN A 53 27.58 33.93 38.01
C GLN A 53 28.31 32.63 37.64
N PRO A 54 29.64 32.58 37.76
CA PRO A 54 30.45 31.44 37.31
C PRO A 54 30.08 30.11 37.99
N ASP A 55 29.84 30.13 39.31
CA ASP A 55 29.55 28.93 40.09
C ASP A 55 28.15 28.35 39.77
N VAL A 56 27.15 29.23 39.61
CA VAL A 56 25.79 28.85 39.22
C VAL A 56 25.80 28.29 37.80
N PHE A 57 26.52 28.94 36.88
CA PHE A 57 26.68 28.47 35.51
C PHE A 57 27.29 27.06 35.46
N ALA A 58 28.42 26.84 36.14
CA ALA A 58 29.10 25.55 36.17
C ALA A 58 28.24 24.45 36.82
N THR A 59 27.55 24.78 37.92
CA THR A 59 26.64 23.84 38.60
C THR A 59 25.48 23.47 37.69
N ARG A 60 24.85 24.46 37.06
CA ARG A 60 23.70 24.24 36.20
C ARG A 60 24.04 23.42 34.96
N ILE A 61 25.18 23.66 34.31
CA ILE A 61 25.64 22.82 33.19
C ILE A 61 25.83 21.37 33.64
N ARG A 62 26.43 21.13 34.81
CA ARG A 62 26.56 19.77 35.34
C ARG A 62 25.21 19.13 35.58
N GLU A 63 24.24 19.85 36.14
CA GLU A 63 22.89 19.32 36.39
C GLU A 63 22.17 18.95 35.09
N ILE A 64 22.22 19.81 34.09
CA ILE A 64 21.52 19.61 32.80
C ILE A 64 22.03 18.37 32.07
N PHE A 65 23.35 18.18 32.05
CA PHE A 65 23.99 17.10 31.28
C PHE A 65 24.36 15.88 32.12
N ARG A 66 24.12 15.89 33.44
CA ARG A 66 24.19 14.69 34.28
C ARG A 66 22.88 13.90 34.14
N TRP A 67 23.01 12.60 33.95
CA TRP A 67 21.87 11.68 34.00
C TRP A 67 21.33 11.59 35.42
N THR A 68 20.13 12.12 35.65
CA THR A 68 19.41 11.93 36.92
C THR A 68 17.97 11.50 36.69
N PRO A 69 17.49 10.37 37.27
CA PRO A 69 18.24 9.34 37.98
C PRO A 69 18.94 8.32 37.05
N THR A 70 18.46 8.11 35.82
CA THR A 70 19.07 7.21 34.81
C THR A 70 18.66 7.62 33.38
N PRO A 71 19.52 7.43 32.35
CA PRO A 71 19.22 7.74 30.95
C PRO A 71 18.05 6.91 30.37
N PRO A 72 17.29 7.45 29.41
CA PRO A 72 16.35 6.66 28.61
C PRO A 72 17.10 5.71 27.66
N VAL A 73 16.46 4.59 27.33
CA VAL A 73 16.97 3.61 26.37
C VAL A 73 16.78 4.10 24.94
N SER A 74 17.84 4.00 24.14
CA SER A 74 17.85 4.35 22.72
C SER A 74 18.52 3.26 21.91
N LEU A 75 17.74 2.62 21.02
CA LEU A 75 18.24 1.59 20.12
C LEU A 75 19.35 2.13 19.20
N THR A 76 19.23 3.37 18.73
CA THR A 76 20.24 4.05 17.89
C THR A 76 21.62 4.09 18.58
N HIS A 77 21.67 4.55 19.83
CA HIS A 77 22.92 4.60 20.59
C HIS A 77 23.46 3.19 20.91
N ALA A 78 22.55 2.25 21.16
CA ALA A 78 22.90 0.85 21.39
C ALA A 78 23.56 0.21 20.16
N LEU A 79 23.01 0.44 18.97
CA LEU A 79 23.55 -0.06 17.70
C LEU A 79 24.90 0.59 17.38
N LEU A 80 25.04 1.90 17.60
CA LEU A 80 26.34 2.58 17.46
C LEU A 80 27.39 1.99 18.39
N ALA A 81 27.02 1.73 19.64
CA ALA A 81 27.91 1.09 20.61
C ALA A 81 28.18 -0.39 20.27
N ALA A 82 27.26 -1.10 19.62
CA ALA A 82 27.47 -2.49 19.23
C ALA A 82 28.34 -2.65 17.96
N LEU A 83 28.33 -1.64 17.08
CA LEU A 83 29.16 -1.62 15.88
C LEU A 83 30.66 -1.52 16.23
N PRO A 84 31.54 -2.16 15.44
CA PRO A 84 32.98 -2.27 15.74
C PRO A 84 33.78 -1.00 15.36
N PHE A 85 33.27 0.19 15.71
CA PHE A 85 34.00 1.44 15.56
C PHE A 85 35.23 1.47 16.48
N GLN A 86 36.38 1.97 15.97
CA GLN A 86 37.60 2.07 16.78
C GLN A 86 37.51 3.13 17.89
N GLY A 87 36.68 4.15 17.71
CA GLY A 87 36.43 5.19 18.69
C GLY A 87 35.37 6.18 18.24
N PHE A 88 34.94 7.03 19.16
CA PHE A 88 33.87 8.02 18.98
C PHE A 88 34.40 9.41 19.27
N TRP A 89 34.09 10.38 18.42
CA TRP A 89 34.43 11.80 18.68
C TRP A 89 33.15 12.61 18.78
N THR A 90 33.13 13.55 19.71
CA THR A 90 31.96 14.40 19.91
C THR A 90 32.35 15.77 20.46
N THR A 91 31.52 16.76 20.15
CA THR A 91 31.52 18.09 20.77
C THR A 91 30.49 18.18 21.91
N ASN A 92 29.73 17.10 22.17
CA ASN A 92 28.77 17.05 23.26
C ASN A 92 29.44 16.81 24.61
N TYR A 93 28.88 17.44 25.65
CA TYR A 93 29.39 17.37 27.01
C TYR A 93 28.87 16.16 27.81
N ASP A 94 27.69 15.66 27.43
CA ASP A 94 26.97 14.55 28.09
C ASP A 94 27.73 13.22 28.02
N THR A 95 27.29 12.22 28.78
CA THR A 95 28.01 10.94 28.94
C THR A 95 27.42 9.77 28.15
N ALA A 96 26.47 10.04 27.24
CA ALA A 96 25.71 8.99 26.56
C ALA A 96 26.62 7.97 25.87
N ILE A 97 27.56 8.44 25.05
CA ILE A 97 28.39 7.56 24.21
C ILE A 97 29.18 6.57 25.07
N GLU A 98 29.89 7.04 26.09
CA GLU A 98 30.68 6.16 26.95
C GLU A 98 29.82 5.20 27.77
N ASP A 99 28.64 5.64 28.22
CA ASP A 99 27.72 4.80 28.99
C ASP A 99 27.19 3.64 28.12
N TYR A 100 26.78 3.91 26.88
CA TYR A 100 26.35 2.86 25.95
C TYR A 100 27.51 1.93 25.58
N VAL A 101 28.68 2.46 25.23
CA VAL A 101 29.86 1.65 24.87
C VAL A 101 30.27 0.69 25.99
N SER A 102 30.21 1.14 27.24
CA SER A 102 30.55 0.32 28.42
C SER A 102 29.67 -0.93 28.60
N VAL A 103 28.47 -0.97 28.01
CA VAL A 103 27.59 -2.14 28.06
C VAL A 103 28.00 -3.22 27.04
N PHE A 104 28.51 -2.80 25.89
CA PHE A 104 28.82 -3.69 24.78
C PHE A 104 30.26 -4.19 24.82
N ASP A 105 31.17 -3.44 25.44
CA ASP A 105 32.57 -3.82 25.60
C ASP A 105 32.86 -4.53 26.92
N ARG A 106 33.96 -5.31 26.92
CA ARG A 106 34.50 -5.94 28.14
C ARG A 106 35.21 -4.95 29.06
N HIS A 107 35.68 -3.84 28.51
CA HIS A 107 36.42 -2.81 29.23
C HIS A 107 35.72 -1.47 29.07
N GLU A 108 35.74 -0.65 30.13
CA GLU A 108 35.25 0.73 30.06
C GLU A 108 36.03 1.52 28.99
N PRO A 109 35.34 2.33 28.16
CA PRO A 109 35.99 3.11 27.13
C PRO A 109 36.91 4.17 27.73
N ARG A 110 37.97 4.50 26.99
CA ARG A 110 38.89 5.56 27.41
C ARG A 110 38.34 6.93 27.00
N VAL A 111 37.78 7.66 27.96
CA VAL A 111 37.24 9.01 27.74
C VAL A 111 38.36 10.05 27.90
N VAL A 112 38.66 10.77 26.83
CA VAL A 112 39.70 11.83 26.80
C VAL A 112 39.10 13.16 26.35
N ASP A 113 39.50 14.24 27.00
CA ASP A 113 39.23 15.60 26.53
C ASP A 113 40.35 16.11 25.59
N PHE A 114 40.19 17.30 25.03
CA PHE A 114 41.18 17.90 24.13
C PHE A 114 42.57 18.00 24.76
N ASN A 115 42.67 18.48 26.01
CA ASN A 115 43.94 18.70 26.69
C ASN A 115 44.70 17.39 26.94
N GLU A 116 43.99 16.34 27.33
CA GLU A 116 44.59 15.01 27.52
C GLU A 116 44.99 14.37 26.18
N ALA A 117 44.16 14.56 25.13
CA ALA A 117 44.40 13.98 23.82
C ALA A 117 45.64 14.58 23.12
N VAL A 118 45.94 15.86 23.34
CA VAL A 118 47.19 16.48 22.86
C VAL A 118 48.39 16.11 23.72
N ALA A 119 48.18 15.79 25.01
CA ALA A 119 49.25 15.39 25.93
C ALA A 119 49.72 13.94 25.70
N SER A 120 48.85 13.04 25.24
CA SER A 120 49.20 11.64 24.98
C SER A 120 48.39 11.06 23.83
N THR A 121 49.06 10.37 22.90
CA THR A 121 48.41 9.64 21.80
C THR A 121 48.06 8.19 22.17
N SER A 122 48.44 7.73 23.36
CA SER A 122 48.28 6.34 23.81
C SER A 122 46.83 5.85 23.81
N PHE A 123 45.86 6.77 23.92
CA PHE A 123 44.44 6.42 23.88
C PHE A 123 43.98 5.85 22.53
N ARG A 124 44.76 6.07 21.46
CA ARG A 124 44.45 5.59 20.10
C ARG A 124 45.08 4.25 19.75
N THR A 125 46.09 3.84 20.50
CA THR A 125 46.95 2.70 20.16
C THR A 125 46.65 1.46 20.99
N GLU A 126 45.76 1.56 21.98
CA GLU A 126 45.38 0.47 22.87
C GLU A 126 44.31 -0.41 22.18
N PRO A 127 44.65 -1.61 21.66
CA PRO A 127 43.72 -2.39 20.84
C PRO A 127 42.53 -2.95 21.64
N SER A 128 42.69 -3.06 22.97
CA SER A 128 41.71 -3.65 23.88
C SER A 128 40.61 -2.69 24.31
N ARG A 129 40.68 -1.39 23.98
CA ARG A 129 39.72 -0.38 24.47
C ARG A 129 39.38 0.65 23.41
N ARG A 130 38.07 0.84 23.18
CA ARG A 130 37.58 1.96 22.36
C ARG A 130 37.79 3.28 23.11
N PHE A 131 38.05 4.34 22.37
CA PHE A 131 38.21 5.68 22.94
C PHE A 131 37.01 6.57 22.63
N VAL A 132 36.75 7.53 23.53
CA VAL A 132 35.75 8.59 23.35
C VAL A 132 36.46 9.93 23.49
N LEU A 133 36.65 10.65 22.39
CA LEU A 133 37.29 11.97 22.36
C LEU A 133 36.23 13.07 22.44
N LYS A 134 36.30 13.88 23.50
CA LYS A 134 35.39 15.00 23.75
C LYS A 134 36.11 16.33 23.55
N LEU A 135 35.96 16.89 22.36
CA LEU A 135 36.69 18.09 21.95
C LEU A 135 36.34 19.32 22.79
N HIS A 136 35.06 19.45 23.17
CA HIS A 136 34.58 20.58 23.98
C HIS A 136 34.53 20.26 25.49
N GLY A 137 35.22 19.20 25.92
CA GLY A 137 35.26 18.77 27.31
C GLY A 137 34.11 17.85 27.72
N CYS A 138 34.09 17.45 29.00
CA CYS A 138 33.16 16.46 29.54
C CYS A 138 32.63 16.90 30.91
N VAL A 139 31.32 16.75 31.15
CA VAL A 139 30.70 17.15 32.44
C VAL A 139 31.13 16.31 33.64
N ARG A 140 31.74 15.13 33.41
CA ARG A 140 32.36 14.31 34.47
C ARG A 140 33.78 14.77 34.83
N LYS A 141 34.39 15.65 34.03
CA LYS A 141 35.73 16.20 34.25
C LYS A 141 35.63 17.64 34.80
N HIS A 142 36.75 18.36 34.78
CA HIS A 142 36.79 19.76 35.21
C HIS A 142 35.93 20.64 34.28
N THR A 143 34.95 21.34 34.85
CA THR A 143 34.05 22.23 34.07
C THR A 143 34.77 23.42 33.45
N SER A 144 35.94 23.80 33.97
CA SER A 144 36.83 24.81 33.37
C SER A 144 37.35 24.42 31.99
N ASN A 145 37.29 23.12 31.64
CA ASN A 145 37.71 22.61 30.33
C ASN A 145 36.55 22.56 29.34
N LEU A 146 35.33 22.95 29.74
CA LEU A 146 34.18 22.95 28.84
C LEU A 146 34.25 24.15 27.90
N VAL A 147 34.11 23.91 26.60
CA VAL A 147 34.08 24.96 25.58
C VAL A 147 32.64 25.37 25.37
N VAL A 148 32.21 26.47 26.01
CA VAL A 148 30.80 26.90 26.01
C VAL A 148 30.66 28.36 25.57
N THR A 149 31.58 29.23 25.96
CA THR A 149 31.48 30.67 25.70
C THR A 149 32.32 31.10 24.51
N SER A 150 32.05 32.30 23.99
CA SER A 150 32.81 32.89 22.89
C SER A 150 34.34 32.87 23.12
N SER A 151 34.81 33.15 24.35
CA SER A 151 36.23 33.13 24.67
C SER A 151 36.81 31.72 24.65
N ASP A 152 36.03 30.70 25.04
CA ASP A 152 36.48 29.31 25.01
C ASP A 152 36.67 28.82 23.58
N TYR A 153 35.69 29.11 22.70
CA TYR A 153 35.80 28.79 21.27
C TYR A 153 37.04 29.49 20.68
N TYR A 154 37.25 30.76 21.00
CA TYR A 154 38.41 31.50 20.52
C TYR A 154 39.74 30.92 21.01
N ALA A 155 39.81 30.53 22.29
CA ALA A 155 41.00 29.92 22.88
C ALA A 155 41.32 28.56 22.22
N LEU A 156 40.31 27.73 22.00
CA LEU A 156 40.47 26.44 21.30
C LEU A 156 40.99 26.64 19.88
N MET A 157 40.41 27.59 19.14
CA MET A 157 40.78 27.87 17.74
C MET A 157 42.19 28.47 17.59
N ARG A 158 42.68 29.17 18.61
CA ARG A 158 44.06 29.71 18.64
C ARG A 158 45.10 28.71 19.10
N ASP A 159 44.69 27.58 19.66
CA ASP A 159 45.61 26.55 20.09
C ASP A 159 46.20 25.80 18.88
N GLU A 160 47.48 26.02 18.60
CA GLU A 160 48.18 25.37 17.49
C GLU A 160 48.20 23.84 17.57
N ARG A 161 47.87 23.24 18.72
CA ARG A 161 47.77 21.79 18.89
C ARG A 161 46.47 21.23 18.32
N TYR A 162 45.42 22.06 18.24
CA TYR A 162 44.11 21.68 17.70
C TYR A 162 44.18 21.17 16.25
N PRO A 163 44.70 21.94 15.26
CA PRO A 163 44.81 21.45 13.90
C PRO A 163 45.74 20.23 13.77
N ARG A 164 46.76 20.11 14.63
CA ARG A 164 47.65 18.92 14.64
C ARG A 164 46.91 17.67 15.09
N LEU A 165 46.08 17.78 16.13
CA LEU A 165 45.24 16.69 16.60
C LEU A 165 44.27 16.23 15.51
N LEU A 166 43.58 17.19 14.88
CA LEU A 166 42.65 16.92 13.77
C LEU A 166 43.36 16.31 12.56
N ALA A 167 44.55 16.80 12.21
CA ALA A 167 45.33 16.25 11.11
C ALA A 167 45.59 14.75 11.31
N GLN A 168 46.10 14.36 12.47
CA GLN A 168 46.38 12.95 12.77
C GLN A 168 45.13 12.06 12.71
N LEU A 169 43.98 12.63 13.04
CA LEU A 169 42.69 11.95 13.04
C LEU A 169 42.15 11.74 11.63
N PHE A 170 42.13 12.79 10.82
CA PHE A 170 41.58 12.74 9.46
C PHE A 170 42.40 11.87 8.53
N GLY A 171 43.72 11.82 8.69
CA GLY A 171 44.57 10.99 7.86
C GLY A 171 44.46 9.48 8.15
N ARG A 172 43.97 9.10 9.34
CA ARG A 172 44.03 7.71 9.82
C ARG A 172 42.69 6.96 9.75
N TYR A 173 41.57 7.66 9.84
CA TYR A 173 40.26 7.03 10.05
C TYR A 173 39.23 7.43 9.00
N THR A 174 38.46 6.45 8.52
CA THR A 174 37.14 6.68 7.89
C THR A 174 36.18 7.14 8.97
N ILE A 175 35.45 8.22 8.70
CA ILE A 175 34.59 8.88 9.69
C ILE A 175 33.13 8.78 9.25
N LEU A 176 32.26 8.37 10.18
CA LEU A 176 30.81 8.47 10.07
C LEU A 176 30.34 9.62 10.98
N ALA A 177 29.90 10.73 10.40
CA ALA A 177 29.36 11.87 11.11
C ALA A 177 27.83 11.82 11.15
N MET A 178 27.26 12.17 12.30
CA MET A 178 25.82 12.23 12.51
C MET A 178 25.46 13.17 13.67
N GLY A 179 24.30 13.80 13.59
CA GLY A 179 23.86 14.77 14.59
C GLY A 179 24.45 16.17 14.44
N PHE A 180 25.00 16.48 13.27
CA PHE A 180 25.41 17.82 12.86
C PHE A 180 24.51 18.27 11.71
N SER A 181 24.10 19.53 11.70
CA SER A 181 23.52 20.12 10.49
C SER A 181 24.64 20.50 9.52
N LEU A 182 24.37 20.45 8.21
CA LEU A 182 25.31 20.95 7.18
C LEU A 182 25.63 22.45 7.34
N HIS A 183 24.80 23.18 8.08
CA HIS A 183 24.98 24.60 8.39
C HIS A 183 25.66 24.85 9.74
N ASP A 184 25.99 23.81 10.50
CA ASP A 184 26.69 23.94 11.76
C ASP A 184 28.10 24.52 11.54
N LYS A 185 28.43 25.57 12.31
CA LYS A 185 29.68 26.33 12.16
C LYS A 185 30.90 25.46 12.46
N ASP A 186 30.81 24.59 13.46
CA ASP A 186 31.92 23.75 13.90
C ASP A 186 32.12 22.59 12.92
N PHE A 187 31.02 22.02 12.41
CA PHE A 187 31.06 20.99 11.38
C PHE A 187 31.63 21.51 10.05
N ARG A 188 31.20 22.68 9.59
CA ARG A 188 31.77 23.31 8.37
C ARG A 188 33.25 23.58 8.54
N ARG A 189 33.64 24.12 9.70
CA ARG A 189 35.04 24.38 9.98
C ARG A 189 35.87 23.11 9.98
N PHE A 190 35.36 22.05 10.59
CA PHE A 190 35.97 20.73 10.60
C PHE A 190 36.22 20.20 9.17
N LEU A 191 35.26 20.40 8.25
CA LEU A 191 35.41 20.02 6.84
C LEU A 191 36.44 20.89 6.11
N GLU A 192 36.47 22.19 6.37
CA GLU A 192 37.47 23.11 5.82
C GLU A 192 38.88 22.74 6.29
N ASP A 193 39.09 22.55 7.59
CA ASP A 193 40.40 22.17 8.14
C ASP A 193 40.87 20.83 7.55
N ARG A 194 39.96 19.85 7.40
CA ARG A 194 40.26 18.59 6.71
C ARG A 194 40.71 18.79 5.28
N TYR A 195 40.00 19.63 4.52
CA TYR A 195 40.32 19.95 3.14
C TYR A 195 41.65 20.70 3.01
N HIS A 196 41.93 21.65 3.89
CA HIS A 196 43.20 22.38 3.89
C HIS A 196 44.39 21.48 4.21
N LEU A 197 44.22 20.50 5.11
CA LEU A 197 45.30 19.60 5.53
C LEU A 197 45.59 18.50 4.49
N TYR A 198 44.55 17.95 3.85
CA TYR A 198 44.68 16.74 3.03
C TYR A 198 44.10 16.84 1.63
N ASN A 199 43.39 17.91 1.30
CA ASN A 199 42.58 18.01 0.09
C ASN A 199 41.70 16.75 -0.03
N ARG A 200 41.87 15.93 -1.08
CA ARG A 200 41.19 14.64 -1.26
C ARG A 200 42.01 13.42 -0.84
N GLY A 201 43.25 13.61 -0.36
CA GLY A 201 44.18 12.55 0.04
C GLY A 201 43.92 11.92 1.42
N CYS A 202 42.72 12.10 1.98
CA CYS A 202 42.29 11.48 3.22
C CYS A 202 41.25 10.37 2.96
N PRO A 203 41.06 9.40 3.87
CA PRO A 203 39.98 8.42 3.80
C PRO A 203 38.62 9.08 3.56
N THR A 204 37.66 8.36 2.98
CA THR A 204 36.31 8.91 2.77
C THR A 204 35.60 9.20 4.09
N MET A 205 34.83 10.28 4.13
CA MET A 205 33.90 10.57 5.23
C MET A 205 32.46 10.31 4.78
N TYR A 206 31.63 9.77 5.66
CA TYR A 206 30.19 9.64 5.45
C TYR A 206 29.50 10.56 6.44
N ALA A 207 28.54 11.37 5.98
CA ALA A 207 27.77 12.25 6.85
C ALA A 207 26.28 11.95 6.68
N VAL A 208 25.61 11.58 7.76
CA VAL A 208 24.17 11.33 7.76
C VAL A 208 23.44 12.65 7.98
N VAL A 209 22.58 13.02 7.04
CA VAL A 209 21.88 14.31 7.00
C VAL A 209 20.39 14.13 6.73
N GLY A 210 19.57 15.07 7.18
CA GLY A 210 18.16 15.11 6.84
C GLY A 210 17.94 15.24 5.33
N GLU A 211 16.96 14.52 4.79
CA GLU A 211 16.62 14.56 3.36
C GLU A 211 16.28 15.98 2.88
N LYS A 212 15.76 16.84 3.77
CA LYS A 212 15.41 18.24 3.44
C LYS A 212 16.57 19.20 3.64
N GLU A 213 17.66 18.78 4.30
CA GLU A 213 18.83 19.63 4.58
C GLU A 213 19.78 19.80 3.39
N THR A 214 19.65 18.97 2.35
CA THR A 214 20.56 18.99 1.20
C THR A 214 19.82 18.70 -0.10
N CYS A 215 20.38 19.15 -1.22
CA CYS A 215 19.97 18.72 -2.56
C CYS A 215 21.06 17.89 -3.25
N ASP A 216 20.79 17.39 -4.46
CA ASP A 216 21.77 16.63 -5.27
C ASP A 216 23.00 17.47 -5.64
N LEU A 217 22.80 18.74 -5.96
CA LEU A 217 23.91 19.63 -6.32
C LEU A 217 24.85 19.85 -5.15
N GLU A 218 24.31 20.12 -3.95
CA GLU A 218 25.12 20.30 -2.75
C GLU A 218 25.83 19.01 -2.34
N ALA A 219 25.16 17.86 -2.40
CA ALA A 219 25.77 16.56 -2.12
C ALA A 219 26.94 16.25 -3.08
N ASN A 220 26.80 16.59 -4.36
CA ASN A 220 27.87 16.46 -5.34
C ASN A 220 29.07 17.36 -5.03
N VAL A 221 28.86 18.57 -4.50
CA VAL A 221 29.94 19.44 -4.03
C VAL A 221 30.67 18.81 -2.84
N TYR A 222 29.95 18.27 -1.86
CA TYR A 222 30.57 17.55 -0.73
C TYR A 222 31.40 16.34 -1.18
N ALA A 223 30.88 15.55 -2.12
CA ALA A 223 31.58 14.38 -2.63
C ALA A 223 32.83 14.77 -3.45
N SER A 224 32.70 15.72 -4.36
CA SER A 224 33.78 16.10 -5.30
C SER A 224 34.86 16.97 -4.66
N LYS A 225 34.48 17.95 -3.83
CA LYS A 225 35.41 18.91 -3.21
C LYS A 225 35.99 18.37 -1.91
N TYR A 226 35.14 17.87 -1.00
CA TYR A 226 35.54 17.56 0.38
C TYR A 226 35.80 16.06 0.64
N ASN A 227 35.58 15.18 -0.34
CA ASN A 227 35.61 13.71 -0.15
C ASN A 227 34.63 13.22 0.94
N VAL A 228 33.45 13.85 1.00
CA VAL A 228 32.38 13.54 1.96
C VAL A 228 31.17 13.00 1.20
N GLN A 229 30.75 11.78 1.52
CA GLN A 229 29.54 11.16 1.01
C GLN A 229 28.38 11.46 1.93
N LEU A 230 27.36 12.16 1.44
CA LEU A 230 26.16 12.43 2.20
C LEU A 230 25.21 11.22 2.12
N VAL A 231 24.78 10.74 3.29
CA VAL A 231 23.75 9.70 3.43
C VAL A 231 22.48 10.39 3.90
N ARG A 232 21.50 10.51 3.02
CA ARG A 232 20.24 11.18 3.32
C ARG A 232 19.32 10.24 4.08
N VAL A 233 18.71 10.75 5.14
CA VAL A 233 17.72 10.04 5.93
C VAL A 233 16.50 10.91 6.14
N SER A 234 15.33 10.29 6.18
CA SER A 234 14.08 10.95 6.48
C SER A 234 14.09 11.51 7.89
N GLU A 235 13.77 12.80 8.02
CA GLU A 235 13.59 13.49 9.31
C GLU A 235 12.32 13.05 10.06
N ALA A 236 11.45 12.27 9.43
CA ALA A 236 10.19 11.83 10.04
C ALA A 236 10.43 11.00 11.31
N ASN A 237 9.56 11.18 12.32
CA ASN A 237 9.63 10.50 13.62
C ASN A 237 11.01 10.62 14.28
N ASP A 238 11.53 11.84 14.39
CA ASP A 238 12.83 12.10 15.01
C ASP A 238 13.98 11.28 14.40
N PHE A 239 14.05 11.25 13.07
CA PHE A 239 15.05 10.51 12.30
C PHE A 239 15.00 8.98 12.52
N GLN A 240 13.81 8.38 12.63
CA GLN A 240 13.66 6.93 12.84
C GLN A 240 14.42 6.08 11.81
N GLU A 241 14.53 6.56 10.57
CA GLU A 241 15.28 5.90 9.49
C GLU A 241 16.76 5.68 9.82
N LEU A 242 17.37 6.56 10.62
CA LEU A 242 18.74 6.37 11.11
C LEU A 242 18.88 5.06 11.91
N GLY A 243 17.87 4.70 12.71
CA GLY A 243 17.86 3.44 13.44
C GLY A 243 17.87 2.22 12.51
N TYR A 244 17.09 2.26 11.43
CA TYR A 244 17.05 1.19 10.42
C TYR A 244 18.34 1.12 9.60
N LEU A 245 18.92 2.26 9.24
CA LEU A 245 20.19 2.33 8.56
C LEU A 245 21.30 1.68 9.40
N LEU A 246 21.36 2.01 10.70
CA LEU A 246 22.33 1.42 11.63
C LEU A 246 22.09 -0.06 11.89
N MET A 247 20.82 -0.50 11.95
CA MET A 247 20.51 -1.92 12.03
C MET A 247 20.98 -2.67 10.78
N SER A 248 20.74 -2.10 9.61
CA SER A 248 21.19 -2.67 8.33
C SER A 248 22.71 -2.73 8.27
N LEU A 249 23.39 -1.68 8.72
CA LEU A 249 24.85 -1.65 8.84
C LEU A 249 25.37 -2.71 9.82
N TYR A 250 24.72 -2.88 10.97
CA TYR A 250 25.05 -3.91 11.94
C TYR A 250 24.91 -5.31 11.33
N CYS A 251 23.78 -5.60 10.71
CA CYS A 251 23.52 -6.86 10.02
C CYS A 251 24.56 -7.12 8.91
N LEU A 252 24.90 -6.10 8.11
CA LEU A 252 25.91 -6.20 7.06
C LEU A 252 27.30 -6.53 7.63
N VAL A 253 27.73 -5.82 8.68
CA VAL A 253 29.03 -6.04 9.34
C VAL A 253 29.12 -7.44 9.93
N HIS A 254 28.01 -7.96 10.49
CA HIS A 254 27.93 -9.28 11.09
C HIS A 254 27.52 -10.39 10.11
N GLN A 255 27.35 -10.07 8.82
CA GLN A 255 26.97 -10.99 7.75
C GLN A 255 25.66 -11.76 8.05
N VAL A 256 24.66 -11.05 8.56
CA VAL A 256 23.32 -11.58 8.85
C VAL A 256 22.28 -10.84 8.01
N ASP A 257 21.22 -11.53 7.59
CA ASP A 257 20.11 -10.91 6.86
C ASP A 257 19.25 -10.06 7.80
N SER A 258 19.12 -8.76 7.50
CA SER A 258 18.30 -7.82 8.27
C SER A 258 16.82 -8.16 8.28
N SER A 259 16.29 -8.81 7.24
CA SER A 259 14.86 -9.15 7.15
C SER A 259 14.43 -10.20 8.19
N SER A 260 15.33 -11.11 8.54
CA SER A 260 15.08 -12.20 9.49
C SER A 260 15.63 -11.90 10.90
N ALA A 261 16.74 -11.16 11.01
CA ALA A 261 17.44 -11.00 12.28
C ALA A 261 17.18 -9.67 13.01
N ALA A 262 16.65 -8.63 12.36
CA ALA A 262 16.54 -7.29 12.97
C ALA A 262 15.74 -7.28 14.28
N SER A 263 14.65 -8.04 14.37
CA SER A 263 13.82 -8.13 15.58
C SER A 263 14.57 -8.83 16.73
N SER A 264 15.25 -9.95 16.43
CA SER A 264 16.06 -10.68 17.39
C SER A 264 17.26 -9.87 17.89
N VAL A 265 17.97 -9.18 16.98
CA VAL A 265 19.08 -8.28 17.33
C VAL A 265 18.60 -7.15 18.22
N SER A 266 17.49 -6.48 17.86
CA SER A 266 16.91 -5.41 18.68
C SER A 266 16.58 -5.90 20.09
N SER A 267 15.93 -7.07 20.19
CA SER A 267 15.55 -7.68 21.46
C SER A 267 16.76 -8.01 22.33
N LEU A 268 17.81 -8.60 21.75
CA LEU A 268 19.05 -8.95 22.46
C LEU A 268 19.81 -7.70 22.93
N VAL A 269 19.90 -6.68 22.07
CA VAL A 269 20.57 -5.41 22.38
C VAL A 269 19.84 -4.69 23.53
N LEU A 270 18.51 -4.62 23.48
CA LEU A 270 17.69 -4.03 24.54
C LEU A 270 17.79 -4.85 25.83
N GLN A 271 17.71 -6.19 25.75
CA GLN A 271 17.87 -7.06 26.92
C GLN A 271 19.22 -6.86 27.60
N ARG A 272 20.30 -6.70 26.82
CA ARG A 272 21.64 -6.42 27.34
C ARG A 272 21.71 -5.06 28.06
N LEU A 273 21.07 -4.03 27.51
CA LEU A 273 20.94 -2.73 28.17
C LEU A 273 20.16 -2.83 29.48
N HIS A 274 19.03 -3.53 29.50
CA HIS A 274 18.24 -3.75 30.72
C HIS A 274 19.03 -4.49 31.80
N ARG A 275 19.76 -5.55 31.44
CA ARG A 275 20.60 -6.32 32.38
C ARG A 275 21.77 -5.50 32.95
N SER A 276 22.22 -4.47 32.26
CA SER A 276 23.31 -3.62 32.75
C SER A 276 22.92 -2.79 33.99
N GLY A 277 21.62 -2.55 34.21
CA GLY A 277 21.12 -1.67 35.27
C GLY A 277 21.48 -0.19 35.11
N LYS A 278 22.26 0.19 34.09
CA LYS A 278 22.74 1.57 33.84
C LYS A 278 21.67 2.48 33.22
N PHE A 279 20.59 1.92 32.66
CA PHE A 279 19.57 2.65 31.92
C PHE A 279 18.19 2.42 32.55
N LYS A 280 17.33 3.45 32.52
CA LYS A 280 15.95 3.29 32.95
C LYS A 280 15.25 2.39 31.94
N SER A 281 14.61 1.31 32.41
CA SER A 281 13.54 0.71 31.63
C SER A 281 12.57 1.85 31.33
N SER A 282 12.49 2.31 30.08
CA SER A 282 11.22 2.89 29.68
C SER A 282 10.19 1.82 29.98
N SER A 283 8.97 2.21 30.36
CA SER A 283 7.83 1.34 30.09
C SER A 283 8.10 0.70 28.74
N ALA A 284 8.14 -0.64 28.69
CA ALA A 284 8.19 -1.31 27.42
C ALA A 284 7.17 -0.59 26.51
N PRO A 285 7.48 -0.26 25.24
CA PRO A 285 6.36 -0.20 24.31
C PRO A 285 5.65 -1.52 24.54
N SER A 286 4.38 -1.44 24.92
CA SER A 286 3.64 -2.58 25.41
C SER A 286 3.92 -3.76 24.49
N SER A 287 4.00 -4.98 25.01
CA SER A 287 4.11 -6.17 24.17
C SER A 287 2.91 -6.34 23.22
N ALA A 288 1.92 -5.45 23.27
CA ALA A 288 0.96 -5.20 22.21
C ALA A 288 1.43 -4.01 21.33
N PRO A 289 1.33 -4.10 20.00
CA PRO A 289 1.42 -2.94 19.12
C PRO A 289 0.60 -1.78 19.70
N PRO A 290 0.99 -0.50 19.50
CA PRO A 290 0.12 0.62 19.85
C PRO A 290 -1.31 0.28 19.40
N LEU A 291 -2.34 0.54 20.21
CA LEU A 291 -3.73 0.17 19.89
C LEU A 291 -4.12 0.58 18.46
N GLU A 292 -3.59 1.72 18.01
CA GLU A 292 -3.70 2.25 16.65
C GLU A 292 -3.07 1.34 15.59
N LEU A 293 -1.89 0.74 15.85
CA LEU A 293 -1.23 -0.21 14.94
C LEU A 293 -1.95 -1.56 14.92
N GLU A 294 -2.50 -2.04 16.04
CA GLU A 294 -3.39 -3.22 16.04
C GLU A 294 -4.66 -2.95 15.22
N GLU A 295 -5.28 -1.78 15.42
CA GLU A 295 -6.44 -1.34 14.67
C GLU A 295 -6.14 -1.24 13.17
N ALA A 296 -4.99 -0.70 12.79
CA ALA A 296 -4.58 -0.61 11.40
C ALA A 296 -4.20 -1.98 10.80
N THR A 297 -3.63 -2.89 11.59
CA THR A 297 -3.36 -4.27 11.12
C THR A 297 -4.66 -5.02 10.88
N ARG A 298 -5.64 -4.86 11.78
CA ARG A 298 -6.97 -5.45 11.65
C ARG A 298 -7.75 -4.84 10.50
N LEU A 299 -7.65 -3.54 10.29
CA LEU A 299 -8.22 -2.86 9.13
C LEU A 299 -7.58 -3.35 7.82
N LEU A 300 -6.26 -3.51 7.78
CA LEU A 300 -5.55 -4.07 6.63
C LEU A 300 -5.94 -5.53 6.38
N ALA A 301 -6.23 -6.31 7.43
CA ALA A 301 -6.65 -7.70 7.31
C ALA A 301 -8.01 -7.86 6.60
N THR A 302 -8.86 -6.84 6.64
CA THR A 302 -10.11 -6.78 5.86
C THR A 302 -9.88 -6.71 4.34
N PHE A 303 -8.69 -6.29 3.90
CA PHE A 303 -8.32 -6.32 2.49
C PHE A 303 -7.83 -7.72 2.11
N GLU A 304 -8.53 -8.34 1.17
CA GLU A 304 -8.11 -9.62 0.58
C GLU A 304 -7.20 -9.42 -0.64
N ASP A 305 -7.24 -8.23 -1.25
CA ASP A 305 -6.36 -7.82 -2.33
C ASP A 305 -5.24 -6.89 -1.84
N PRO A 306 -4.08 -6.83 -2.53
CA PRO A 306 -3.05 -5.84 -2.23
C PRO A 306 -3.56 -4.41 -2.41
N VAL A 307 -3.40 -3.58 -1.37
CA VAL A 307 -3.86 -2.18 -1.37
C VAL A 307 -2.70 -1.20 -1.57
N ASP A 308 -2.88 -0.17 -2.40
CA ASP A 308 -1.88 0.87 -2.55
C ASP A 308 -1.59 1.58 -1.21
N LEU A 309 -0.32 1.82 -0.93
CA LEU A 309 0.12 2.45 0.32
C LEU A 309 -0.53 3.82 0.55
N ASN A 310 -0.65 4.65 -0.48
CA ASN A 310 -1.23 5.99 -0.34
C ASN A 310 -2.73 5.88 -0.08
N ALA A 311 -3.42 4.99 -0.80
CA ALA A 311 -4.84 4.74 -0.59
C ALA A 311 -5.14 4.23 0.82
N PHE A 312 -4.36 3.27 1.31
CA PHE A 312 -4.49 2.76 2.67
C PHE A 312 -4.11 3.82 3.71
N SER A 313 -3.10 4.66 3.43
CA SER A 313 -2.72 5.73 4.33
C SER A 313 -3.78 6.82 4.48
N THR A 314 -4.49 7.11 3.40
CA THR A 314 -5.63 8.03 3.39
C THR A 314 -6.76 7.47 4.25
N LEU A 315 -7.07 6.18 4.10
CA LEU A 315 -8.07 5.48 4.91
C LEU A 315 -7.73 5.52 6.41
N CYS A 316 -6.46 5.35 6.78
CA CYS A 316 -6.01 5.53 8.17
C CYS A 316 -6.16 6.98 8.64
N ALA A 317 -5.73 7.95 7.83
CA ALA A 317 -5.73 9.36 8.18
C ALA A 317 -7.14 9.93 8.44
N GLU A 318 -8.16 9.46 7.71
CA GLU A 318 -9.58 9.82 7.94
C GLU A 318 -10.10 9.48 9.34
N LYS A 319 -9.37 8.65 10.11
CA LYS A 319 -9.69 8.28 11.48
C LYS A 319 -8.64 8.73 12.49
N ASP A 320 -7.85 9.74 12.12
CA ASP A 320 -6.73 10.24 12.92
C ASP A 320 -5.66 9.18 13.25
N LEU A 321 -5.67 8.04 12.53
CA LEU A 321 -4.62 7.02 12.62
C LEU A 321 -3.42 7.48 11.79
N ARG A 322 -2.51 8.23 12.43
CA ARG A 322 -1.35 8.86 11.77
C ARG A 322 -0.12 7.98 11.87
N PHE A 323 0.15 7.28 10.77
CA PHE A 323 1.29 6.37 10.68
C PHE A 323 2.43 6.94 9.84
N SER A 324 3.66 6.62 10.21
CA SER A 324 4.82 6.87 9.34
C SER A 324 5.00 5.76 8.31
N LYS A 325 5.83 5.99 7.28
CA LYS A 325 6.18 4.95 6.29
C LYS A 325 6.71 3.66 6.91
N ALA A 326 7.34 3.72 8.09
CA ALA A 326 7.84 2.54 8.80
C ALA A 326 6.71 1.72 9.45
N HIS A 327 5.66 2.38 9.96
CA HIS A 327 4.48 1.69 10.47
C HIS A 327 3.78 0.91 9.35
N TYR A 328 3.63 1.50 8.16
CA TYR A 328 3.08 0.77 7.02
C TYR A 328 3.94 -0.42 6.56
N ARG A 329 5.26 -0.36 6.71
CA ARG A 329 6.15 -1.51 6.49
C ARG A 329 5.98 -2.62 7.54
N LEU A 330 5.51 -2.29 8.74
CA LEU A 330 5.21 -3.25 9.82
C LEU A 330 3.81 -3.86 9.70
N LEU A 331 2.86 -3.13 9.12
CA LEU A 331 1.48 -3.58 8.93
C LEU A 331 1.35 -4.76 7.97
N GLY A 332 2.27 -4.89 7.00
CA GLY A 332 2.17 -5.92 5.99
C GLY A 332 3.41 -6.04 5.11
N GLN A 333 3.41 -7.05 4.24
CA GLN A 333 4.45 -7.19 3.22
C GLN A 333 4.18 -6.20 2.10
N ALA A 334 5.19 -5.41 1.75
CA ALA A 334 5.14 -4.53 0.59
C ALA A 334 5.61 -5.29 -0.66
N ILE A 335 4.69 -5.62 -1.56
CA ILE A 335 5.02 -6.27 -2.84
C ILE A 335 4.66 -5.29 -3.95
N GLY A 336 5.68 -4.82 -4.70
CA GLY A 336 5.48 -3.90 -5.83
C GLY A 336 4.84 -2.55 -5.46
N GLY A 337 5.02 -2.07 -4.22
CA GLY A 337 4.44 -0.79 -3.75
C GLY A 337 3.05 -0.91 -3.13
N LYS A 338 2.45 -2.11 -3.13
CA LYS A 338 1.16 -2.41 -2.47
C LYS A 338 1.38 -3.15 -1.15
N LEU A 339 0.47 -2.96 -0.21
CA LEU A 339 0.45 -3.58 1.11
C LEU A 339 -0.48 -4.80 1.12
N THR A 340 -0.01 -5.89 1.74
CA THR A 340 -0.83 -7.05 2.08
C THR A 340 -0.62 -7.42 3.54
N CYS A 341 -1.70 -7.68 4.29
CA CYS A 341 -1.59 -8.13 5.68
C CYS A 341 -0.78 -9.42 5.75
N ALA A 342 0.25 -9.45 6.62
CA ALA A 342 1.05 -10.64 6.85
C ALA A 342 0.22 -11.72 7.58
N ALA A 343 0.53 -13.00 7.33
CA ALA A 343 -0.09 -14.11 8.04
C ALA A 343 0.57 -14.30 9.44
N PRO A 344 -0.18 -14.68 10.48
CA PRO A 344 -1.64 -14.88 10.50
C PRO A 344 -2.43 -13.57 10.51
N LYS A 345 -3.50 -13.48 9.70
CA LYS A 345 -4.38 -12.30 9.65
C LYS A 345 -5.19 -12.18 10.95
N PRO A 346 -5.21 -11.02 11.63
CA PRO A 346 -6.15 -10.80 12.72
C PRO A 346 -7.59 -10.78 12.20
N GLU A 347 -8.54 -11.22 13.03
CA GLU A 347 -9.96 -11.25 12.66
C GLU A 347 -10.55 -9.84 12.60
N PRO A 348 -11.11 -9.40 11.45
CA PRO A 348 -11.70 -8.08 11.32
C PRO A 348 -12.99 -7.93 12.15
N THR A 349 -13.19 -6.76 12.76
CA THR A 349 -14.44 -6.45 13.48
C THR A 349 -15.52 -5.95 12.52
N PRO A 350 -16.80 -5.96 12.95
CA PRO A 350 -17.89 -5.36 12.18
C PRO A 350 -17.66 -3.90 11.76
N GLU A 351 -16.91 -3.13 12.56
CA GLU A 351 -16.58 -1.74 12.25
C GLU A 351 -15.51 -1.63 11.15
N ASP A 352 -14.54 -2.55 11.11
CA ASP A 352 -13.52 -2.58 10.06
C ASP A 352 -14.15 -2.85 8.70
N TYR A 353 -15.12 -3.78 8.62
CA TYR A 353 -15.91 -4.01 7.42
C TYR A 353 -16.67 -2.77 6.95
N LYS A 354 -17.27 -2.00 7.87
CA LYS A 354 -17.95 -0.74 7.52
C LYS A 354 -16.98 0.29 6.94
N ARG A 355 -15.76 0.37 7.47
CA ARG A 355 -14.74 1.31 7.02
C ARG A 355 -14.26 0.99 5.62
N VAL A 356 -13.88 -0.27 5.37
CA VAL A 356 -13.47 -0.71 4.03
C VAL A 356 -14.63 -0.62 3.05
N ALA A 357 -15.87 -0.93 3.48
CA ALA A 357 -17.07 -0.72 2.68
C ALA A 357 -17.27 0.76 2.29
N THR A 358 -17.09 1.70 3.22
CA THR A 358 -17.23 3.14 2.95
C THR A 358 -16.19 3.61 1.93
N TRP A 359 -14.96 3.14 2.06
CA TRP A 359 -13.88 3.46 1.13
C TRP A 359 -14.12 2.86 -0.27
N LEU A 360 -14.54 1.60 -0.37
CA LEU A 360 -14.92 0.96 -1.63
C LEU A 360 -16.11 1.67 -2.28
N ARG A 361 -17.07 2.13 -1.47
CA ARG A 361 -18.25 2.86 -1.94
C ARG A 361 -17.88 4.13 -2.71
N TYR A 362 -16.92 4.92 -2.22
CA TYR A 362 -16.45 6.11 -2.93
C TYR A 362 -15.91 5.77 -4.33
N ARG A 363 -15.18 4.66 -4.45
CA ARG A 363 -14.68 4.18 -5.75
C ARG A 363 -15.81 3.71 -6.66
N LEU A 364 -16.78 2.96 -6.13
CA LEU A 364 -17.94 2.52 -6.90
C LEU A 364 -18.77 3.71 -7.40
N GLU A 365 -18.93 4.75 -6.59
CA GLU A 365 -19.71 5.94 -6.96
C GLU A 365 -19.08 6.73 -8.12
N THR A 366 -17.78 6.55 -8.41
CA THR A 366 -17.15 7.11 -9.63
C THR A 366 -17.59 6.42 -10.92
N ILE A 367 -18.15 5.21 -10.83
CA ILE A 367 -18.62 4.45 -11.99
C ILE A 367 -20.00 5.00 -12.39
N PRO A 368 -20.19 5.40 -13.66
CA PRO A 368 -21.46 5.92 -14.12
C PRO A 368 -22.55 4.84 -14.04
N VAL A 369 -23.76 5.28 -13.69
CA VAL A 369 -24.98 4.47 -13.77
C VAL A 369 -25.79 5.04 -14.91
N ASP A 370 -25.49 4.56 -16.10
CA ASP A 370 -26.29 4.90 -17.28
C ASP A 370 -27.22 3.74 -17.62
N GLU A 371 -28.44 4.07 -18.06
CA GLU A 371 -29.34 3.10 -18.70
C GLU A 371 -28.79 2.65 -20.06
N LYS A 372 -27.93 3.48 -20.68
CA LYS A 372 -27.21 3.22 -21.93
C LYS A 372 -25.83 3.94 -21.91
N PRO A 373 -24.72 3.23 -22.14
CA PRO A 373 -24.68 1.80 -22.48
C PRO A 373 -24.91 0.89 -21.26
N ARG A 374 -25.57 -0.27 -21.49
CA ARG A 374 -25.81 -1.32 -20.47
C ARG A 374 -24.53 -2.05 -20.01
N TYR A 375 -23.35 -1.49 -20.25
CA TYR A 375 -22.05 -2.09 -19.97
C TYR A 375 -21.07 -1.15 -19.26
N LEU A 376 -20.13 -1.76 -18.53
CA LEU A 376 -18.99 -1.08 -17.94
C LEU A 376 -17.83 -1.17 -18.94
N THR A 377 -17.18 -0.04 -19.22
CA THR A 377 -15.95 -0.01 -20.02
C THR A 377 -14.83 -0.78 -19.31
N ALA A 378 -13.79 -1.19 -20.03
CA ALA A 378 -12.59 -1.79 -19.42
C ALA A 378 -12.05 -0.94 -18.26
N HIS A 379 -11.98 0.38 -18.46
CA HIS A 379 -11.55 1.33 -17.43
C HIS A 379 -12.43 1.30 -16.16
N HIS A 380 -13.77 1.28 -16.31
CA HIS A 380 -14.67 1.21 -15.15
C HIS A 380 -14.54 -0.10 -14.40
N LYS A 381 -14.30 -1.21 -15.11
CA LYS A 381 -14.09 -2.52 -14.48
C LYS A 381 -12.76 -2.58 -13.74
N ASP A 382 -11.71 -1.96 -14.25
CA ASP A 382 -10.39 -1.92 -13.58
C ASP A 382 -10.47 -1.31 -12.17
N ILE A 383 -11.34 -0.33 -11.95
CA ILE A 383 -11.60 0.29 -10.63
C ILE A 383 -12.03 -0.77 -9.59
N ILE A 384 -12.83 -1.76 -10.00
CA ILE A 384 -13.33 -2.82 -9.13
C ILE A 384 -12.41 -4.04 -9.16
N ARG A 385 -11.85 -4.38 -10.32
CA ARG A 385 -10.98 -5.55 -10.56
C ARG A 385 -9.77 -5.55 -9.62
N GLU A 386 -9.24 -4.36 -9.31
CA GLU A 386 -8.15 -4.19 -8.35
C GLU A 386 -8.49 -4.70 -6.93
N TYR A 387 -9.77 -4.66 -6.53
CA TYR A 387 -10.22 -4.97 -5.17
C TYR A 387 -11.34 -6.04 -5.15
N HIS A 388 -11.32 -6.95 -6.12
CA HIS A 388 -12.38 -7.94 -6.32
C HIS A 388 -12.61 -8.81 -5.09
N ASN A 389 -11.56 -9.43 -4.55
CA ASN A 389 -11.68 -10.35 -3.41
C ASN A 389 -12.10 -9.60 -2.15
N THR A 390 -11.65 -8.36 -1.99
CA THR A 390 -12.01 -7.46 -0.90
C THR A 390 -13.49 -7.09 -0.99
N LEU A 391 -13.99 -6.77 -2.19
CA LEU A 391 -15.41 -6.51 -2.43
C LEU A 391 -16.26 -7.74 -2.08
N VAL A 392 -15.85 -8.94 -2.51
CA VAL A 392 -16.52 -10.21 -2.19
C VAL A 392 -16.56 -10.44 -0.68
N SER A 393 -15.42 -10.28 0.00
CA SER A 393 -15.30 -10.44 1.44
C SER A 393 -16.23 -9.47 2.18
N VAL A 394 -16.15 -8.18 1.89
CA VAL A 394 -16.97 -7.13 2.54
C VAL A 394 -18.46 -7.36 2.35
N LEU A 395 -18.89 -7.75 1.14
CA LEU A 395 -20.31 -7.96 0.84
C LEU A 395 -20.91 -9.21 1.49
N ARG A 396 -20.09 -10.18 1.91
CA ARG A 396 -20.57 -11.36 2.67
C ARG A 396 -21.00 -11.02 4.10
N TYR A 397 -20.58 -9.89 4.64
CA TYR A 397 -20.92 -9.47 5.99
C TYR A 397 -22.05 -8.42 5.98
N PRO A 398 -23.07 -8.52 6.87
CA PRO A 398 -24.20 -7.58 6.91
C PRO A 398 -23.78 -6.11 7.06
N GLN A 399 -22.72 -5.86 7.81
CA GLN A 399 -22.22 -4.51 8.06
C GLN A 399 -21.55 -3.90 6.82
N GLY A 400 -20.84 -4.72 6.04
CA GLY A 400 -20.33 -4.30 4.73
C GLY A 400 -21.47 -4.06 3.74
N TRP A 401 -22.43 -4.98 3.66
CA TRP A 401 -23.61 -4.87 2.81
C TRP A 401 -24.40 -3.59 3.06
N SER A 402 -24.75 -3.31 4.32
CA SER A 402 -25.56 -2.13 4.70
C SER A 402 -24.90 -0.79 4.34
N VAL A 403 -23.57 -0.73 4.29
CA VAL A 403 -22.82 0.49 3.94
C VAL A 403 -22.57 0.59 2.43
N LEU A 404 -22.16 -0.51 1.81
CA LEU A 404 -21.74 -0.55 0.40
C LEU A 404 -22.93 -0.58 -0.55
N ILE A 405 -24.01 -1.26 -0.16
CA ILE A 405 -25.27 -1.35 -0.91
C ILE A 405 -26.36 -0.59 -0.17
N GLY A 406 -26.65 -0.98 1.08
CA GLY A 406 -27.79 -0.47 1.83
C GLY A 406 -29.10 -0.71 1.09
N ASP A 407 -29.95 0.31 1.01
CA ASP A 407 -31.19 0.31 0.22
C ASP A 407 -31.07 1.16 -1.06
N ASP A 408 -29.84 1.26 -1.62
CA ASP A 408 -29.55 2.04 -2.82
C ASP A 408 -29.50 1.14 -4.08
N PRO A 409 -30.50 1.21 -4.98
CA PRO A 409 -30.55 0.37 -6.18
C PRO A 409 -29.44 0.69 -7.19
N GLN A 410 -28.90 1.92 -7.22
CA GLN A 410 -27.83 2.29 -8.14
C GLN A 410 -26.49 1.69 -7.71
N ARG A 411 -26.22 1.62 -6.41
CA ARG A 411 -25.02 0.94 -5.89
C ARG A 411 -25.07 -0.56 -6.19
N LEU A 412 -26.21 -1.19 -5.93
CA LEU A 412 -26.42 -2.59 -6.29
C LEU A 412 -26.25 -2.84 -7.80
N HIS A 413 -26.79 -1.94 -8.64
CA HIS A 413 -26.67 -2.06 -10.09
C HIS A 413 -25.22 -2.12 -10.56
N ARG A 414 -24.34 -1.24 -10.07
CA ARG A 414 -22.91 -1.21 -10.41
C ARG A 414 -22.22 -2.55 -10.10
N VAL A 415 -22.48 -3.08 -8.90
CA VAL A 415 -21.91 -4.34 -8.44
C VAL A 415 -22.41 -5.49 -9.31
N ILE A 416 -23.72 -5.61 -9.54
CA ILE A 416 -24.30 -6.65 -10.40
C ILE A 416 -23.66 -6.60 -11.79
N LYS A 417 -23.56 -5.42 -12.42
CA LYS A 417 -23.00 -5.26 -13.76
C LYS A 417 -21.55 -5.69 -13.85
N TYR A 418 -20.75 -5.35 -12.84
CA TYR A 418 -19.36 -5.81 -12.75
C TYR A 418 -19.28 -7.34 -12.72
N PHE A 419 -19.98 -7.98 -11.77
CA PHE A 419 -19.95 -9.44 -11.61
C PHE A 419 -20.45 -10.16 -12.87
N GLN A 420 -21.48 -9.63 -13.53
CA GLN A 420 -21.99 -10.15 -14.79
C GLN A 420 -20.95 -10.11 -15.90
N GLN A 421 -20.23 -8.99 -16.06
CA GLN A 421 -19.31 -8.77 -17.20
C GLN A 421 -17.92 -9.36 -17.00
N GLU A 422 -17.45 -9.46 -15.76
CA GLU A 422 -16.18 -10.10 -15.40
C GLU A 422 -16.30 -11.62 -15.21
N ALA A 423 -17.48 -12.20 -15.48
CA ALA A 423 -17.77 -13.62 -15.32
C ALA A 423 -17.52 -14.17 -13.91
N GLN A 424 -17.63 -13.34 -12.87
CA GLN A 424 -17.43 -13.75 -11.47
C GLN A 424 -18.74 -14.27 -10.85
N TRP A 425 -19.50 -15.07 -11.62
CA TRP A 425 -20.89 -15.40 -11.28
C TRP A 425 -21.02 -16.26 -10.03
N LEU A 426 -20.05 -17.15 -9.79
CA LEU A 426 -20.04 -17.99 -8.59
C LEU A 426 -19.82 -17.16 -7.33
N ASP A 427 -18.87 -16.22 -7.35
CA ASP A 427 -18.67 -15.29 -6.24
C ASP A 427 -19.91 -14.45 -5.97
N TRP A 428 -20.58 -13.99 -7.03
CA TRP A 428 -21.86 -13.29 -6.89
C TRP A 428 -22.93 -14.15 -6.21
N VAL A 429 -23.07 -15.43 -6.55
CA VAL A 429 -24.00 -16.34 -5.88
C VAL A 429 -23.69 -16.43 -4.38
N THR A 430 -22.41 -16.57 -4.00
CA THR A 430 -22.02 -16.66 -2.58
C THR A 430 -22.38 -15.42 -1.75
N ILE A 431 -22.53 -14.27 -2.41
CA ILE A 431 -22.90 -13.00 -1.79
C ILE A 431 -24.43 -12.82 -1.82
N ALA A 432 -25.03 -13.00 -2.99
CA ALA A 432 -26.41 -12.63 -3.27
C ALA A 432 -27.41 -13.57 -2.57
N GLU A 433 -27.12 -14.86 -2.49
CA GLU A 433 -28.04 -15.82 -1.87
C GLU A 433 -28.31 -15.53 -0.38
N PRO A 434 -27.29 -15.36 0.49
CA PRO A 434 -27.50 -14.91 1.87
C PRO A 434 -28.11 -13.50 1.97
N ALA A 435 -27.75 -12.61 1.05
CA ALA A 435 -28.28 -11.24 1.03
C ALA A 435 -29.79 -11.21 0.71
N VAL A 436 -30.28 -12.04 -0.23
CA VAL A 436 -31.73 -12.14 -0.50
C VAL A 436 -32.48 -12.64 0.74
N GLN A 437 -31.93 -13.62 1.44
CA GLN A 437 -32.58 -14.20 2.62
C GLN A 437 -32.68 -13.23 3.81
N SER A 438 -31.80 -12.22 3.86
CA SER A 438 -31.71 -11.25 4.96
C SER A 438 -32.29 -9.88 4.60
N THR A 439 -32.47 -9.57 3.32
CA THR A 439 -33.06 -8.31 2.85
C THR A 439 -34.58 -8.37 2.94
N PRO A 440 -35.25 -7.37 3.55
CA PRO A 440 -36.71 -7.30 3.60
C PRO A 440 -37.35 -7.26 2.21
N ASP A 441 -38.49 -7.93 2.02
CA ASP A 441 -39.20 -8.00 0.73
C ASP A 441 -39.66 -6.61 0.21
N ASP A 442 -39.85 -5.63 1.09
CA ASP A 442 -40.26 -4.26 0.78
C ASP A 442 -39.09 -3.33 0.43
N SER A 443 -37.84 -3.79 0.60
CA SER A 443 -36.64 -3.05 0.22
C SER A 443 -36.57 -2.83 -1.30
N VAL A 444 -36.13 -1.63 -1.70
CA VAL A 444 -36.00 -1.23 -3.11
C VAL A 444 -34.95 -2.08 -3.83
N VAL A 445 -33.96 -2.61 -3.09
CA VAL A 445 -32.89 -3.46 -3.62
C VAL A 445 -33.25 -4.94 -3.68
N PHE A 446 -34.30 -5.40 -2.99
CA PHE A 446 -34.67 -6.82 -2.91
C PHE A 446 -34.92 -7.44 -4.28
N ARG A 447 -35.82 -6.83 -5.07
CA ARG A 447 -36.20 -7.37 -6.39
C ARG A 447 -35.03 -7.37 -7.38
N PRO A 448 -34.24 -6.28 -7.55
CA PRO A 448 -33.03 -6.32 -8.38
C PRO A 448 -32.01 -7.38 -7.94
N LEU A 449 -31.80 -7.54 -6.63
CA LEU A 449 -30.88 -8.52 -6.06
C LEU A 449 -31.31 -9.94 -6.41
N LEU A 450 -32.55 -10.30 -6.08
CA LEU A 450 -33.10 -11.61 -6.37
C LEU A 450 -33.05 -11.91 -7.87
N ARG A 451 -33.45 -10.97 -8.71
CA ARG A 451 -33.40 -11.14 -10.18
C ARG A 451 -31.99 -11.36 -10.72
N SER A 452 -30.98 -10.79 -10.07
CA SER A 452 -29.57 -11.00 -10.43
C SER A 452 -29.07 -12.41 -10.07
N LEU A 453 -29.59 -13.01 -9.00
CA LEU A 453 -29.29 -14.40 -8.62
C LEU A 453 -29.96 -15.38 -9.59
N LEU A 454 -31.26 -15.17 -9.87
CA LEU A 454 -31.99 -15.96 -10.87
C LEU A 454 -31.33 -15.89 -12.24
N TRP A 455 -30.76 -14.72 -12.59
CA TRP A 455 -29.99 -14.53 -13.82
C TRP A 455 -28.82 -15.51 -13.87
N VAL A 456 -28.01 -15.60 -12.81
CA VAL A 456 -26.86 -16.51 -12.77
C VAL A 456 -27.30 -17.97 -12.85
N PHE A 457 -28.32 -18.40 -12.09
CA PHE A 457 -28.80 -19.78 -12.14
C PHE A 457 -29.28 -20.17 -13.54
N PHE A 458 -29.95 -19.26 -14.21
CA PHE A 458 -30.40 -19.45 -15.57
C PHE A 458 -29.22 -19.64 -16.55
N TRP A 459 -28.23 -18.75 -16.54
CA TRP A 459 -27.09 -18.81 -17.46
C TRP A 459 -26.13 -19.96 -17.18
N THR A 460 -26.04 -20.41 -15.93
CA THR A 460 -25.21 -21.56 -15.54
C THR A 460 -25.94 -22.90 -15.68
N ARG A 461 -27.14 -22.93 -16.27
CA ARG A 461 -28.00 -24.12 -16.45
C ARG A 461 -28.43 -24.79 -15.13
N ARG A 462 -28.39 -24.08 -14.00
CA ARG A 462 -28.92 -24.51 -12.68
C ARG A 462 -30.45 -24.36 -12.64
N HIS A 463 -31.14 -24.97 -13.60
CA HIS A 463 -32.59 -24.81 -13.80
C HIS A 463 -33.44 -25.39 -12.67
N HIS A 464 -32.91 -26.35 -11.91
CA HIS A 464 -33.59 -26.86 -10.71
C HIS A 464 -33.70 -25.75 -9.66
N GLU A 465 -32.57 -25.17 -9.29
CA GLU A 465 -32.51 -24.09 -8.30
C GLU A 465 -33.29 -22.85 -8.75
N LEU A 466 -33.21 -22.50 -10.04
CA LEU A 466 -34.02 -21.43 -10.62
C LEU A 466 -35.53 -21.67 -10.39
N ARG A 467 -36.00 -22.91 -10.56
CA ARG A 467 -37.41 -23.27 -10.33
C ARG A 467 -37.78 -23.17 -8.85
N ASP A 468 -36.96 -23.76 -7.98
CA ASP A 468 -37.18 -23.72 -6.52
C ASP A 468 -37.31 -22.28 -6.01
N TRP A 469 -36.43 -21.39 -6.48
CA TRP A 469 -36.45 -19.98 -6.10
C TRP A 469 -37.64 -19.21 -6.69
N LEU A 470 -38.06 -19.50 -7.92
CA LEU A 470 -39.26 -18.90 -8.52
C LEU A 470 -40.55 -19.35 -7.81
N GLU A 471 -40.61 -20.58 -7.31
CA GLU A 471 -41.71 -21.07 -6.49
C GLU A 471 -41.77 -20.34 -5.14
N ARG A 472 -40.60 -20.13 -4.52
CA ARG A 472 -40.50 -19.42 -3.24
C ARG A 472 -40.78 -17.91 -3.36
N TYR A 473 -40.37 -17.30 -4.46
CA TYR A 473 -40.45 -15.85 -4.68
C TYR A 473 -41.14 -15.52 -6.02
N SER A 474 -42.43 -15.84 -6.12
CA SER A 474 -43.19 -15.69 -7.36
C SER A 474 -43.25 -14.26 -7.90
N SER A 475 -43.18 -13.24 -7.03
CA SER A 475 -43.15 -11.82 -7.40
C SER A 475 -41.88 -11.38 -8.15
N ALA A 476 -40.83 -12.22 -8.11
CA ALA A 476 -39.57 -11.97 -8.79
C ALA A 476 -39.67 -12.19 -10.30
N ASP A 477 -40.61 -13.04 -10.74
CA ASP A 477 -40.81 -13.26 -12.15
C ASP A 477 -41.35 -11.98 -12.80
N GLY A 478 -40.86 -11.73 -14.01
CA GLY A 478 -41.24 -10.56 -14.78
C GLY A 478 -42.20 -10.91 -15.90
N GLU A 479 -42.51 -9.94 -16.74
CA GLU A 479 -43.23 -10.15 -17.99
C GLU A 479 -42.28 -9.98 -19.20
N GLY A 480 -42.61 -10.60 -20.33
CA GLY A 480 -41.81 -10.50 -21.56
C GLY A 480 -40.36 -10.95 -21.38
N GLU A 481 -39.39 -10.12 -21.81
CA GLU A 481 -37.94 -10.37 -21.72
C GLU A 481 -37.46 -10.64 -20.28
N SER A 482 -38.23 -10.17 -19.30
CA SER A 482 -37.89 -10.25 -17.88
C SER A 482 -38.43 -11.52 -17.19
N SER A 483 -39.24 -12.35 -17.88
CA SER A 483 -39.78 -13.61 -17.35
C SER A 483 -38.80 -14.77 -17.45
N TYR A 484 -38.40 -15.35 -16.32
CA TYR A 484 -37.63 -16.58 -16.25
C TYR A 484 -38.48 -17.83 -16.51
N GLN A 485 -39.77 -17.82 -16.19
CA GLN A 485 -40.66 -18.94 -16.55
C GLN A 485 -40.79 -19.07 -18.07
N ALA A 486 -40.95 -17.96 -18.80
CA ALA A 486 -40.96 -17.97 -20.26
C ALA A 486 -39.62 -18.47 -20.83
N LYS A 487 -38.50 -18.04 -20.24
CA LYS A 487 -37.16 -18.50 -20.62
C LYS A 487 -36.94 -19.99 -20.36
N LEU A 488 -37.40 -20.53 -19.23
CA LEU A 488 -37.34 -21.96 -18.92
C LEU A 488 -38.17 -22.80 -19.89
N ARG A 489 -39.35 -22.31 -20.31
CA ARG A 489 -40.13 -22.95 -21.36
C ARG A 489 -39.32 -23.04 -22.65
N TYR A 490 -38.72 -21.92 -23.07
CA TYR A 490 -37.83 -21.87 -24.22
C TYR A 490 -36.63 -22.83 -24.10
N MET A 491 -36.02 -23.00 -22.91
CA MET A 491 -34.88 -23.90 -22.73
C MET A 491 -35.20 -25.37 -23.00
N THR A 492 -36.47 -25.77 -22.95
CA THR A 492 -36.93 -27.15 -23.20
C THR A 492 -37.26 -27.36 -24.69
N PRO A 493 -36.55 -28.25 -25.42
CA PRO A 493 -36.77 -28.43 -26.87
C PRO A 493 -38.22 -28.76 -27.26
N ALA A 494 -38.91 -29.57 -26.45
CA ALA A 494 -40.31 -29.95 -26.69
C ALA A 494 -41.29 -28.76 -26.72
N ASN A 495 -40.94 -27.64 -26.08
CA ASN A 495 -41.79 -26.45 -26.01
C ASN A 495 -41.52 -25.45 -27.14
N LEU A 496 -40.43 -25.60 -27.91
CA LEU A 496 -40.03 -24.63 -28.93
C LEU A 496 -41.12 -24.37 -29.99
N PRO A 497 -41.84 -25.38 -30.53
CA PRO A 497 -42.91 -25.13 -31.50
C PRO A 497 -44.02 -24.23 -30.96
N ASP A 498 -44.43 -24.44 -29.70
CA ASP A 498 -45.47 -23.64 -29.06
C ASP A 498 -45.01 -22.21 -28.77
N VAL A 499 -43.75 -22.03 -28.36
CA VAL A 499 -43.14 -20.70 -28.15
C VAL A 499 -43.12 -19.92 -29.46
N ILE A 500 -42.65 -20.53 -30.55
CA ILE A 500 -42.61 -19.90 -31.88
C ILE A 500 -44.01 -19.51 -32.33
N LYS A 501 -44.98 -20.42 -32.21
CA LYS A 501 -46.39 -20.16 -32.57
C LYS A 501 -46.98 -18.99 -31.78
N SER A 502 -46.69 -18.92 -30.48
CA SER A 502 -47.17 -17.84 -29.62
C SER A 502 -46.58 -16.47 -30.00
N LEU A 503 -45.28 -16.40 -30.31
CA LEU A 503 -44.62 -15.16 -30.73
C LEU A 503 -45.09 -14.68 -32.11
N LEU A 504 -45.27 -15.61 -33.06
CA LEU A 504 -45.78 -15.28 -34.40
C LEU A 504 -47.22 -14.74 -34.39
N ALA A 505 -48.02 -15.10 -33.38
CA ALA A 505 -49.38 -14.60 -33.23
C ALA A 505 -49.47 -13.13 -32.77
N LYS A 506 -48.37 -12.54 -32.29
CA LYS A 506 -48.33 -11.13 -31.86
C LYS A 506 -48.33 -10.18 -33.07
N ARG A 507 -49.24 -9.20 -33.05
CA ARG A 507 -49.43 -8.22 -34.14
C ARG A 507 -48.31 -7.18 -34.24
N ASN A 508 -47.87 -6.63 -33.12
CA ASN A 508 -46.75 -5.69 -33.05
C ASN A 508 -45.65 -6.37 -32.23
N ARG A 509 -44.56 -6.75 -32.89
CA ARG A 509 -43.40 -7.33 -32.22
C ARG A 509 -42.36 -6.28 -31.91
N GLU A 510 -41.86 -6.29 -30.68
CA GLU A 510 -40.66 -5.53 -30.32
C GLU A 510 -39.40 -6.29 -30.76
N TYR A 511 -38.27 -5.58 -30.87
CA TYR A 511 -37.03 -6.20 -31.40
C TYR A 511 -36.54 -7.38 -30.54
N TRP A 512 -36.78 -7.37 -29.22
CA TRP A 512 -36.43 -8.50 -28.34
C TRP A 512 -37.35 -9.72 -28.57
N GLU A 513 -38.58 -9.53 -29.05
CA GLU A 513 -39.49 -10.63 -29.41
C GLU A 513 -39.04 -11.29 -30.72
N ASP A 514 -38.60 -10.47 -31.69
CA ASP A 514 -37.94 -10.97 -32.89
C ASP A 514 -36.61 -11.66 -32.56
N SER A 515 -35.86 -11.17 -31.57
CA SER A 515 -34.66 -11.84 -31.04
C SER A 515 -35.02 -13.22 -30.51
N LEU A 516 -35.96 -13.33 -29.56
CA LEU A 516 -36.37 -14.62 -28.98
C LEU A 516 -36.91 -15.59 -30.04
N LEU A 517 -37.67 -15.09 -31.03
CA LEU A 517 -38.19 -15.87 -32.14
C LEU A 517 -37.05 -16.42 -33.01
N GLY A 518 -36.08 -15.58 -33.38
CA GLY A 518 -34.90 -15.98 -34.14
C GLY A 518 -34.08 -17.06 -33.44
N ARG A 519 -33.80 -16.85 -32.14
CA ARG A 519 -33.09 -17.82 -31.28
C ARG A 519 -33.85 -19.15 -31.18
N SER A 520 -35.18 -19.10 -31.06
CA SER A 520 -36.04 -20.29 -31.00
C SER A 520 -36.01 -21.10 -32.30
N CYS A 521 -36.06 -20.42 -33.44
CA CYS A 521 -35.95 -21.07 -34.76
C CYS A 521 -34.57 -21.73 -34.94
N ALA A 522 -33.48 -21.07 -34.52
CA ALA A 522 -32.12 -21.62 -34.61
C ALA A 522 -31.97 -22.90 -33.76
N ARG A 523 -32.46 -22.89 -32.52
CA ARG A 523 -32.45 -24.08 -31.65
C ARG A 523 -33.33 -25.20 -32.19
N LEU A 524 -34.53 -24.88 -32.70
CA LEU A 524 -35.40 -25.89 -33.31
C LEU A 524 -34.70 -26.56 -34.51
N ALA A 525 -33.97 -25.79 -35.31
CA ALA A 525 -33.22 -26.29 -36.45
C ALA A 525 -32.14 -27.32 -36.05
N ALA A 526 -31.45 -27.11 -34.91
CA ALA A 526 -30.43 -28.04 -34.41
C ALA A 526 -30.99 -29.45 -34.13
N SER A 527 -32.27 -29.56 -33.78
CA SER A 527 -32.97 -30.83 -33.57
C SER A 527 -33.88 -31.26 -34.74
N SER A 528 -33.92 -30.51 -35.84
CA SER A 528 -34.83 -30.76 -36.96
C SER A 528 -34.25 -31.75 -37.98
N PRO A 529 -35.09 -32.55 -38.66
CA PRO A 529 -34.69 -33.27 -39.87
C PRO A 529 -34.11 -32.33 -40.94
N ALA A 530 -33.28 -32.85 -41.85
CA ALA A 530 -32.55 -32.05 -42.85
C ALA A 530 -33.43 -31.06 -43.64
N ASP A 531 -34.59 -31.52 -44.14
CA ASP A 531 -35.51 -30.70 -44.94
C ASP A 531 -36.12 -29.53 -44.15
N ASP A 532 -36.35 -29.72 -42.85
CA ASP A 532 -36.90 -28.68 -41.97
C ASP A 532 -35.80 -27.79 -41.36
N ARG A 533 -34.56 -28.30 -41.27
CA ARG A 533 -33.40 -27.59 -40.70
C ARG A 533 -33.11 -26.31 -41.47
N GLU A 534 -32.96 -26.39 -42.79
CA GLU A 534 -32.66 -25.21 -43.61
C GLU A 534 -33.79 -24.16 -43.52
N ARG A 535 -35.05 -24.61 -43.59
CA ARG A 535 -36.23 -23.72 -43.44
C ARG A 535 -36.20 -22.98 -42.11
N ASN A 536 -35.90 -23.69 -41.02
CA ASN A 536 -35.84 -23.12 -39.68
C ASN A 536 -34.65 -22.16 -39.52
N LEU A 537 -33.47 -22.48 -40.08
CA LEU A 537 -32.30 -21.59 -40.09
C LEU A 537 -32.57 -20.30 -40.87
N ARG A 538 -33.18 -20.38 -42.07
CA ARG A 538 -33.55 -19.19 -42.84
C ARG A 538 -34.60 -18.34 -42.11
N SER A 539 -35.52 -18.98 -41.39
CA SER A 539 -36.47 -18.24 -40.53
C SER A 539 -35.74 -17.56 -39.37
N ALA A 540 -34.80 -18.25 -38.72
CA ALA A 540 -33.97 -17.69 -37.67
C ALA A 540 -33.22 -16.45 -38.15
N MET A 541 -32.51 -16.55 -39.28
CA MET A 541 -31.73 -15.46 -39.86
C MET A 541 -32.56 -14.19 -40.08
N ARG A 542 -33.77 -14.30 -40.66
CA ARG A 542 -34.64 -13.14 -40.89
C ARG A 542 -35.04 -12.42 -39.60
N HIS A 543 -35.40 -13.19 -38.57
CA HIS A 543 -35.82 -12.61 -37.28
C HIS A 543 -34.63 -12.02 -36.52
N LEU A 544 -33.47 -12.67 -36.55
CA LEU A 544 -32.23 -12.16 -35.95
C LEU A 544 -31.75 -10.87 -36.65
N GLN A 545 -31.88 -10.75 -37.97
CA GLN A 545 -31.59 -9.51 -38.71
C GLN A 545 -32.52 -8.36 -38.33
N SER A 546 -33.82 -8.63 -38.18
CA SER A 546 -34.81 -7.66 -37.67
C SER A 546 -34.43 -7.18 -36.26
N ALA A 547 -34.09 -8.13 -35.37
CA ALA A 547 -33.65 -7.84 -34.03
C ALA A 547 -32.34 -7.04 -33.98
N LEU A 548 -31.37 -7.37 -34.83
CA LEU A 548 -30.10 -6.65 -34.96
C LEU A 548 -30.32 -5.19 -35.36
N ALA A 549 -31.17 -4.94 -36.36
CA ALA A 549 -31.50 -3.59 -36.78
C ALA A 549 -32.17 -2.78 -35.66
N GLY A 550 -33.10 -3.40 -34.91
CA GLY A 550 -33.72 -2.79 -33.75
C GLY A 550 -32.71 -2.48 -32.62
N ALA A 551 -31.79 -3.40 -32.34
CA ALA A 551 -30.74 -3.21 -31.34
C ALA A 551 -29.77 -2.08 -31.72
N GLN A 552 -29.39 -1.98 -32.99
CA GLN A 552 -28.55 -0.90 -33.52
C GLN A 552 -29.23 0.47 -33.41
N GLN A 553 -30.51 0.56 -33.81
CA GLN A 553 -31.30 1.79 -33.66
C GLN A 553 -31.45 2.18 -32.18
N GLY A 554 -31.59 1.19 -31.29
CA GLY A 554 -31.70 1.39 -29.85
C GLY A 554 -30.37 1.68 -29.15
N GLY A 555 -29.22 1.51 -29.81
CA GLY A 555 -27.89 1.65 -29.21
C GLY A 555 -27.56 0.55 -28.17
N ASP A 556 -28.20 -0.62 -28.24
CA ASP A 556 -27.92 -1.74 -27.33
C ASP A 556 -26.76 -2.60 -27.85
N LEU A 557 -25.53 -2.18 -27.55
CA LEU A 557 -24.31 -2.87 -28.01
C LEU A 557 -24.21 -4.33 -27.52
N VAL A 558 -24.82 -4.66 -26.38
CA VAL A 558 -24.85 -6.04 -25.89
C VAL A 558 -25.73 -6.88 -26.79
N GLU A 559 -26.94 -6.41 -27.11
CA GLU A 559 -27.82 -7.15 -28.00
C GLU A 559 -27.29 -7.17 -29.45
N VAL A 560 -26.62 -6.12 -29.91
CA VAL A 560 -25.91 -6.15 -31.21
C VAL A 560 -24.87 -7.28 -31.25
N ALA A 561 -24.08 -7.44 -30.18
CA ALA A 561 -23.13 -8.54 -30.08
C ALA A 561 -23.82 -9.91 -30.03
N VAL A 562 -24.90 -10.04 -29.26
CA VAL A 562 -25.69 -11.29 -29.18
C VAL A 562 -26.26 -11.68 -30.55
N GLN A 563 -26.92 -10.74 -31.23
CA GLN A 563 -27.51 -11.00 -32.55
C GLN A 563 -26.43 -11.34 -33.59
N SER A 564 -25.30 -10.64 -33.55
CA SER A 564 -24.16 -10.94 -34.42
C SER A 564 -23.60 -12.34 -34.16
N TRP A 565 -23.51 -12.76 -32.90
CA TRP A 565 -23.08 -14.13 -32.55
C TRP A 565 -24.02 -15.19 -33.14
N TYR A 566 -25.33 -14.98 -32.98
CA TYR A 566 -26.34 -15.88 -33.52
C TYR A 566 -26.28 -15.94 -35.05
N LEU A 567 -26.17 -14.79 -35.72
CA LEU A 567 -26.07 -14.71 -37.17
C LEU A 567 -24.77 -15.36 -37.68
N ALA A 568 -23.65 -15.21 -36.98
CA ALA A 568 -22.41 -15.90 -37.33
C ALA A 568 -22.61 -17.43 -37.35
N CYS A 569 -23.24 -17.97 -36.31
CA CYS A 569 -23.51 -19.41 -36.21
C CYS A 569 -24.57 -19.90 -37.21
N VAL A 570 -25.61 -19.10 -37.49
CA VAL A 570 -26.68 -19.47 -38.44
C VAL A 570 -26.19 -19.39 -39.88
N CYS A 571 -25.46 -18.33 -40.26
CA CYS A 571 -24.87 -18.19 -41.59
C CYS A 571 -23.84 -19.30 -41.84
N SER A 572 -23.03 -19.66 -40.83
CA SER A 572 -22.10 -20.79 -40.91
C SER A 572 -22.80 -22.12 -41.18
N ASP A 573 -23.96 -22.36 -40.56
CA ASP A 573 -24.75 -23.58 -40.77
C ASP A 573 -25.55 -23.58 -42.08
N LEU A 574 -25.67 -22.43 -42.74
CA LEU A 574 -26.24 -22.25 -44.09
C LEU A 574 -25.16 -22.21 -45.18
N ASP A 575 -23.90 -22.49 -44.85
CA ASP A 575 -22.73 -22.39 -45.74
C ASP A 575 -22.49 -20.97 -46.31
N GLU A 576 -23.00 -19.92 -45.64
CA GLU A 576 -22.77 -18.51 -45.97
C GLU A 576 -21.51 -17.95 -45.27
N THR A 577 -20.34 -18.49 -45.62
CA THR A 577 -19.06 -18.24 -44.91
C THR A 577 -18.68 -16.76 -44.79
N GLY A 578 -18.81 -15.97 -45.87
CA GLY A 578 -18.47 -14.55 -45.85
C GLY A 578 -19.35 -13.72 -44.89
N SER A 579 -20.65 -14.03 -44.82
CA SER A 579 -21.58 -13.42 -43.85
C SER A 579 -21.23 -13.84 -42.42
N ALA A 580 -20.89 -15.11 -42.22
CA ALA A 580 -20.51 -15.64 -40.92
C ALA A 580 -19.25 -14.95 -40.36
N GLU A 581 -18.21 -14.78 -41.19
CA GLU A 581 -16.98 -14.09 -40.81
C GLU A 581 -17.21 -12.61 -40.48
N MET A 582 -18.06 -11.92 -41.24
CA MET A 582 -18.42 -10.52 -40.98
C MET A 582 -19.06 -10.35 -39.60
N HIS A 583 -20.03 -11.21 -39.27
CA HIS A 583 -20.69 -11.18 -37.97
C HIS A 583 -19.74 -11.57 -36.82
N LEU A 584 -18.85 -12.54 -37.05
CA LEU A 584 -17.83 -12.92 -36.06
C LEU A 584 -16.85 -11.78 -35.76
N ALA A 585 -16.44 -11.03 -36.80
CA ALA A 585 -15.60 -9.85 -36.65
C ALA A 585 -16.31 -8.75 -35.83
N GLU A 586 -17.63 -8.59 -35.99
CA GLU A 586 -18.40 -7.63 -35.20
C GLU A 586 -18.50 -8.04 -33.73
N VAL A 587 -18.73 -9.34 -33.43
CA VAL A 587 -18.68 -9.85 -32.05
C VAL A 587 -17.30 -9.59 -31.44
N ARG A 588 -16.21 -9.87 -32.18
CA ARG A 588 -14.84 -9.61 -31.71
C ARG A 588 -14.62 -8.13 -31.41
N ARG A 589 -15.04 -7.24 -32.31
CA ARG A 589 -14.94 -5.79 -32.12
C ARG A 589 -15.67 -5.32 -30.86
N LEU A 590 -16.85 -5.88 -30.62
CA LEU A 590 -17.71 -5.47 -29.50
C LEU A 590 -17.28 -6.08 -28.17
N ASP A 591 -17.16 -7.41 -28.08
CA ASP A 591 -16.94 -8.10 -26.80
C ASP A 591 -15.47 -8.21 -26.40
N GLU A 592 -14.53 -8.30 -27.34
CA GLU A 592 -13.09 -8.39 -27.05
C GLU A 592 -12.44 -7.00 -27.00
N ALA A 593 -12.74 -6.12 -27.97
CA ALA A 593 -12.05 -4.83 -28.06
C ALA A 593 -12.76 -3.66 -27.35
N LEU A 594 -14.09 -3.58 -27.41
CA LEU A 594 -14.84 -2.41 -26.88
C LEU A 594 -15.32 -2.61 -25.45
N MET A 595 -16.05 -3.70 -25.18
CA MET A 595 -16.69 -3.95 -23.90
C MET A 595 -15.86 -4.87 -22.97
N ASP A 596 -14.93 -5.65 -23.52
CA ASP A 596 -14.08 -6.60 -22.77
C ASP A 596 -14.93 -7.57 -21.89
N ARG A 597 -16.09 -8.04 -22.38
CA ARG A 597 -16.99 -8.88 -21.56
C ARG A 597 -16.53 -10.32 -21.62
N LYS A 598 -16.08 -10.87 -20.48
CA LYS A 598 -15.63 -12.27 -20.41
C LYS A 598 -16.67 -13.28 -20.89
N PRO A 599 -17.98 -13.15 -20.55
CA PRO A 599 -18.98 -14.03 -21.12
C PRO A 599 -19.06 -13.93 -22.65
N GLY A 600 -19.07 -12.71 -23.20
CA GLY A 600 -19.10 -12.48 -24.65
C GLY A 600 -17.88 -13.05 -25.38
N ILE A 601 -16.70 -12.98 -24.76
CA ILE A 601 -15.48 -13.60 -25.28
C ILE A 601 -15.57 -15.14 -25.24
N ALA A 602 -16.11 -15.72 -24.17
CA ALA A 602 -16.33 -17.16 -24.10
C ALA A 602 -17.27 -17.63 -25.21
N TRP A 603 -18.37 -16.90 -25.42
CA TRP A 603 -19.28 -17.12 -26.52
C TRP A 603 -18.62 -16.98 -27.90
N LEU A 604 -17.79 -15.96 -28.09
CA LEU A 604 -17.01 -15.78 -29.31
C LEU A 604 -16.16 -17.02 -29.62
N ARG A 605 -15.54 -17.67 -28.62
CA ARG A 605 -14.79 -18.92 -28.82
C ARG A 605 -15.68 -20.07 -29.31
N VAL A 606 -16.94 -20.13 -28.86
CA VAL A 606 -17.93 -21.10 -29.37
C VAL A 606 -18.25 -20.84 -30.85
N ALA A 607 -18.49 -19.58 -31.23
CA ALA A 607 -18.77 -19.22 -32.62
C ALA A 607 -17.56 -19.48 -33.53
N GLU A 608 -16.34 -19.14 -33.08
CA GLU A 608 -15.09 -19.44 -33.80
C GLU A 608 -14.96 -20.94 -34.07
N TYR A 609 -15.19 -21.77 -33.06
CA TYR A 609 -15.19 -23.23 -33.22
C TYR A 609 -16.24 -23.69 -34.25
N ARG A 610 -17.47 -23.18 -34.19
CA ARG A 610 -18.54 -23.60 -35.11
C ARG A 610 -18.24 -23.24 -36.56
N VAL A 611 -17.74 -22.03 -36.79
CA VAL A 611 -17.34 -21.56 -38.12
C VAL A 611 -16.18 -22.40 -38.65
N GLU A 612 -15.16 -22.67 -37.82
CA GLU A 612 -14.02 -23.51 -38.21
C GLU A 612 -14.43 -24.96 -38.49
N ARG A 613 -15.31 -25.54 -37.66
CA ARG A 613 -15.82 -26.91 -37.83
C ARG A 613 -16.53 -27.09 -39.17
N ASN A 614 -17.35 -26.12 -39.58
CA ASN A 614 -18.07 -26.19 -40.84
C ASN A 614 -17.15 -25.93 -42.05
N ALA A 615 -16.12 -25.09 -41.89
CA ALA A 615 -15.18 -24.76 -42.97
C ALA A 615 -14.12 -25.85 -43.25
N LEU A 616 -13.60 -26.51 -42.21
CA LEU A 616 -12.41 -27.38 -42.28
C LEU A 616 -12.63 -28.82 -41.79
N GLY A 617 -13.85 -29.18 -41.35
CA GLY A 617 -14.18 -30.51 -40.83
C GLY A 617 -13.79 -30.75 -39.35
N VAL A 618 -14.25 -31.88 -38.79
CA VAL A 618 -14.20 -32.16 -37.33
C VAL A 618 -12.78 -32.38 -36.79
N GLU A 619 -11.88 -33.03 -37.53
CA GLU A 619 -10.53 -33.35 -37.04
C GLU A 619 -9.63 -32.12 -36.86
N SER A 620 -9.77 -31.09 -37.69
CA SER A 620 -8.95 -29.86 -37.65
C SER A 620 -9.36 -28.91 -36.52
N SER A 621 -10.63 -28.94 -36.09
CA SER A 621 -11.21 -28.04 -35.09
C SER A 621 -11.01 -28.47 -33.62
N SER A 622 -10.21 -29.50 -33.36
CA SER A 622 -10.00 -30.03 -31.99
C SER A 622 -9.39 -29.01 -31.01
N ALA A 623 -8.58 -28.07 -31.50
CA ALA A 623 -7.98 -27.02 -30.68
C ALA A 623 -8.96 -25.89 -30.33
N SER A 624 -9.77 -25.44 -31.28
CA SER A 624 -10.80 -24.43 -31.03
C SER A 624 -11.94 -24.97 -30.16
N ARG A 625 -12.34 -26.23 -30.36
CA ARG A 625 -13.32 -26.90 -29.47
C ARG A 625 -12.86 -26.89 -28.02
N ARG A 626 -11.59 -27.27 -27.75
CA ARG A 626 -11.03 -27.25 -26.39
C ARG A 626 -11.08 -25.86 -25.77
N ARG A 627 -10.65 -24.82 -26.52
CA ARG A 627 -10.70 -23.43 -26.06
C ARG A 627 -12.14 -22.97 -25.74
N ALA A 628 -13.11 -23.35 -26.57
CA ALA A 628 -14.52 -23.03 -26.34
C ALA A 628 -15.05 -23.69 -25.06
N VAL A 629 -14.81 -24.99 -24.88
CA VAL A 629 -15.24 -25.73 -23.68
C VAL A 629 -14.60 -25.18 -22.41
N GLU A 630 -13.29 -24.90 -22.44
CA GLU A 630 -12.58 -24.30 -21.31
C GLU A 630 -13.13 -22.92 -20.94
N ALA A 631 -13.44 -22.09 -21.95
CA ALA A 631 -14.03 -20.77 -21.71
C ALA A 631 -15.43 -20.86 -21.07
N MET A 632 -16.30 -21.77 -21.56
CA MET A 632 -17.63 -21.98 -20.97
C MET A 632 -17.54 -22.56 -19.55
N ARG A 633 -16.61 -23.49 -19.31
CA ARG A 633 -16.36 -24.04 -17.97
C ARG A 633 -15.93 -22.96 -16.99
N ALA A 634 -15.10 -22.01 -17.42
CA ALA A 634 -14.66 -20.89 -16.59
C ALA A 634 -15.82 -19.95 -16.17
N LEU A 635 -16.94 -19.93 -16.90
CA LEU A 635 -18.16 -19.22 -16.50
C LEU A 635 -18.98 -19.97 -15.43
N GLY A 636 -18.61 -21.20 -15.08
CA GLY A 636 -19.38 -22.06 -14.17
C GLY A 636 -20.58 -22.75 -14.85
N MET A 637 -20.56 -22.90 -16.18
CA MET A 637 -21.61 -23.60 -16.91
C MET A 637 -21.58 -25.12 -16.64
N SER A 638 -22.75 -25.72 -16.38
CA SER A 638 -22.89 -27.17 -16.33
C SER A 638 -22.92 -27.78 -17.74
N ASP A 639 -22.24 -28.92 -17.91
CA ASP A 639 -22.14 -29.68 -19.17
C ASP A 639 -21.69 -28.81 -20.38
N PRO A 640 -20.54 -28.13 -20.30
CA PRO A 640 -20.09 -27.20 -21.34
C PRO A 640 -19.80 -27.89 -22.69
N GLU A 641 -19.52 -29.19 -22.71
CA GLU A 641 -19.32 -29.95 -23.95
C GLU A 641 -20.59 -30.07 -24.79
N ASP A 642 -21.69 -30.51 -24.18
CA ASP A 642 -23.01 -30.62 -24.83
C ASP A 642 -23.43 -29.27 -25.41
N TYR A 643 -23.20 -28.24 -24.60
CA TYR A 643 -23.45 -26.86 -24.94
C TYR A 643 -22.72 -26.42 -26.22
N VAL A 644 -21.40 -26.54 -26.22
CA VAL A 644 -20.52 -26.06 -27.29
C VAL A 644 -20.85 -26.75 -28.61
N ASP A 645 -21.14 -28.04 -28.57
CA ASP A 645 -21.34 -28.84 -29.78
C ASP A 645 -22.74 -28.67 -30.40
N ASN A 646 -23.78 -28.52 -29.57
CA ASN A 646 -25.15 -28.79 -29.99
C ASN A 646 -26.17 -27.66 -29.73
N ASP A 647 -25.89 -26.65 -28.89
CA ASP A 647 -26.92 -25.68 -28.47
C ASP A 647 -26.78 -24.28 -29.10
N TYR A 648 -27.88 -23.70 -29.58
CA TYR A 648 -27.94 -22.31 -30.07
C TYR A 648 -28.42 -21.38 -28.96
N TYR A 649 -27.74 -21.40 -27.83
CA TYR A 649 -28.05 -20.48 -26.75
C TYR A 649 -26.93 -19.41 -26.62
N PHE A 650 -27.23 -18.18 -26.24
CA PHE A 650 -26.25 -17.11 -25.97
C PHE A 650 -26.89 -16.15 -25.01
#